data_AF-A0A151MF20-F1
#
_entry.id   AF-A0A151MF20-F1
#
_cell.length_a   1.000
_cell.length_b   1.000
_cell.length_c   1.000
_cell.angle_alpha   90.00
_cell.angle_beta   90.00
_cell.angle_gamma   90.00
#
_symmetry.space_group_name_H-M   'P 1'
#
loop_
_entity.id
_entity.type
_entity.pdbx_description
1 polymer ?
#
loop_
_entity_poly.entity_id
_entity_poly.type
_entity_poly.pdbx_seq_one_letter_code
_entity_poly.pdbx_strand_id
1 'polypeptide(L)'
;MCSLLPLLLSPDPGQAVPAIQGLLGDLQLDKESTLEAFLGDAKCEEYLWALCKLLAVPDVRLCSYAAYILGTIAEHETGVARLVALAEGHDSDSGVLLGMLSAMLTWDDGEAVMNAAGTLASLAETGPGRQWLLRDPKAEEVIEKLVVLLGSTDRQTASNSALVLARLAITREGCRRLLSHPQAEQLLRQLITCLEAEEAGCRMNAAFALGRLCDMDLGPPRLLALPEATSMVHALVSVMASGDSGGSRNACFALSCLAASREGHGHVMRSPAFPWALDTLCHLLCAEEQESSWFAAMTMRVLASQRPGVVKLRQHPHLERALQQLSVSKTAGKELLEEVTVTLAKLQRPPKPLPPEAKVLDSGAIQVSWKGFRPRSELEVHYRLYESGALLYRGPACHYILASSMPCPKYHFQLCLEMEEDCGPCSDTTVLRGEEPMPSCPLDFQVVGRTTTQLKLSWAPPAMPNGTIKHYMVYREGTVVGTTSELGCIVGGLSPGMSYRLSVCACTSTAKGEKAWLHAKTLSVGGHAPERLTLVILGRSEILVTWDVPKMPLGRFFNYELCLNGKVVYLGTQRSYVARRLTPNTEYTFTVSAITSEGRSVSRPVTKCTLRDEYGNISRCHYSFPWRSQLAAPSKTPDIRSQEPGKDRGDVKVSPKPSPAKTPGLPLKLSRRASKIQEGESTLQPAGKARTDSSLSFSTECSQDIHMPVLTKGRQKDSTKHPNHPTAPFHIDTRQQEQRVLNTMSSHKQPAPQTSREHGSTSPGKTRKPLGPKTYLGECMTAQDMHMHLC
;
A
#
# COMPACT_ATOMS: atom_id res chain seq x y z
N MET A 1 12.81 49.48 -64.13
CA MET A 1 12.55 48.04 -64.09
C MET A 1 12.93 47.42 -65.43
N CYS A 2 14.04 46.67 -65.42
CA CYS A 2 14.53 45.76 -66.46
C CYS A 2 14.90 46.37 -67.84
N SER A 3 14.88 47.69 -68.02
CA SER A 3 15.17 48.34 -69.31
C SER A 3 16.59 48.13 -69.84
N LEU A 4 17.53 47.74 -68.98
CA LEU A 4 18.92 47.45 -69.34
C LEU A 4 19.24 45.94 -69.43
N LEU A 5 18.27 45.03 -69.22
CA LEU A 5 18.52 43.58 -69.33
C LEU A 5 19.13 43.14 -70.67
N PRO A 6 18.75 43.68 -71.85
CA PRO A 6 19.38 43.31 -73.11
C PRO A 6 20.89 43.54 -73.18
N LEU A 7 21.44 44.41 -72.32
CA LEU A 7 22.89 44.66 -72.23
C LEU A 7 23.67 43.53 -71.53
N LEU A 8 23.03 42.69 -70.71
CA LEU A 8 23.64 41.45 -70.18
C LEU A 8 24.00 40.44 -71.29
N LEU A 9 23.34 40.53 -72.44
CA LEU A 9 23.57 39.68 -73.61
C LEU A 9 24.48 40.32 -74.65
N SER A 10 25.08 41.48 -74.33
CA SER A 10 26.03 42.16 -75.19
C SER A 10 27.33 41.35 -75.33
N PRO A 11 27.92 41.25 -76.54
CA PRO A 11 29.26 40.69 -76.72
C PRO A 11 30.38 41.63 -76.21
N ASP A 12 30.07 42.89 -75.85
CA ASP A 12 30.99 43.80 -75.17
C ASP A 12 30.85 43.66 -73.64
N PRO A 13 31.89 43.15 -72.92
CA PRO A 13 31.87 43.03 -71.45
C PRO A 13 31.66 44.36 -70.72
N GLY A 14 31.99 45.50 -71.34
CA GLY A 14 31.76 46.82 -70.76
C GLY A 14 30.28 47.15 -70.53
N GLN A 15 29.36 46.49 -71.24
CA GLN A 15 27.92 46.68 -71.08
C GLN A 15 27.32 45.89 -69.90
N ALA A 16 28.02 44.89 -69.37
CA ALA A 16 27.54 44.11 -68.23
C ALA A 16 27.46 44.95 -66.95
N VAL A 17 28.41 45.86 -66.73
CA VAL A 17 28.45 46.73 -65.54
C VAL A 17 27.20 47.63 -65.41
N PRO A 18 26.81 48.46 -66.42
CA PRO A 18 25.59 49.26 -66.32
C PRO A 18 24.32 48.41 -66.31
N ALA A 19 24.32 47.21 -66.91
CA ALA A 19 23.19 46.29 -66.84
C ALA A 19 22.95 45.77 -65.41
N ILE A 20 24.03 45.31 -64.75
CA ILE A 20 24.02 44.85 -63.35
C ILE A 20 23.65 46.00 -62.39
N GLN A 21 24.23 47.18 -62.57
CA GLN A 21 23.93 48.34 -61.72
C GLN A 21 22.47 48.81 -61.89
N GLY A 22 21.93 48.77 -63.11
CA GLY A 22 20.53 49.05 -63.38
C GLY A 22 19.59 48.04 -62.73
N LEU A 23 19.86 46.74 -62.89
CA LEU A 23 19.06 45.66 -62.29
C LEU A 23 19.12 45.69 -60.75
N LEU A 24 20.29 45.97 -60.17
CA LEU A 24 20.45 46.13 -58.73
C LEU A 24 19.66 47.33 -58.20
N GLY A 25 19.68 48.46 -58.91
CA GLY A 25 18.89 49.64 -58.56
C GLY A 25 17.38 49.43 -58.69
N ASP A 26 16.94 48.68 -59.70
CA ASP A 26 15.54 48.27 -59.87
C ASP A 26 15.08 47.33 -58.73
N LEU A 27 15.88 46.31 -58.38
CA LEU A 27 15.60 45.40 -57.26
C LEU A 27 15.58 46.12 -55.89
N GLN A 28 16.37 47.18 -55.71
CA GLN A 28 16.35 48.03 -54.51
C GLN A 28 15.15 48.98 -54.45
N LEU A 29 14.54 49.30 -55.60
CA LEU A 29 13.39 50.21 -55.71
C LEU A 29 12.06 49.46 -55.56
N ASP A 30 11.90 48.35 -56.28
CA ASP A 30 10.73 47.47 -56.23
C ASP A 30 11.18 46.04 -56.58
N LYS A 31 11.44 45.26 -55.52
CA LYS A 31 11.93 43.88 -55.62
C LYS A 31 10.91 42.96 -56.31
N GLU A 32 9.66 42.98 -55.87
CA GLU A 32 8.63 42.04 -56.36
C GLU A 32 8.33 42.29 -57.84
N SER A 33 8.02 43.53 -58.24
CA SER A 33 7.71 43.86 -59.63
C SER A 33 8.92 43.65 -60.56
N THR A 34 10.15 43.88 -60.07
CA THR A 34 11.36 43.62 -60.86
C THR A 34 11.61 42.13 -61.06
N LEU A 35 11.34 41.29 -60.06
CA LEU A 35 11.49 39.84 -60.16
C LEU A 35 10.38 39.21 -61.02
N GLU A 36 9.13 39.68 -60.92
CA GLU A 36 8.06 39.30 -61.85
C GLU A 36 8.41 39.66 -63.30
N ALA A 37 8.91 40.88 -63.54
CA ALA A 37 9.32 41.32 -64.87
C ALA A 37 10.51 40.52 -65.42
N PHE A 38 11.51 40.23 -64.59
CA PHE A 38 12.69 39.44 -64.97
C PHE A 38 12.31 37.99 -65.29
N LEU A 39 11.54 37.34 -64.41
CA LEU A 39 11.11 35.95 -64.58
C LEU A 39 10.01 35.78 -65.63
N GLY A 40 9.33 36.86 -66.03
CA GLY A 40 8.36 36.91 -67.12
C GLY A 40 8.95 37.13 -68.51
N ASP A 41 10.21 37.59 -68.63
CA ASP A 41 10.84 37.86 -69.93
C ASP A 41 11.12 36.54 -70.69
N ALA A 42 10.83 36.55 -72.00
CA ALA A 42 11.09 35.43 -72.90
C ALA A 42 12.59 35.02 -72.98
N LYS A 43 13.50 35.93 -72.60
CA LYS A 43 14.96 35.73 -72.54
C LYS A 43 15.47 35.44 -71.13
N CYS A 44 14.61 35.19 -70.13
CA CYS A 44 15.01 34.94 -68.74
C CYS A 44 16.18 33.93 -68.62
N GLU A 45 16.14 32.79 -69.31
CA GLU A 45 17.23 31.79 -69.25
C GLU A 45 18.56 32.32 -69.81
N GLU A 46 18.51 33.15 -70.86
CA GLU A 46 19.71 33.79 -71.42
C GLU A 46 20.31 34.78 -70.41
N TYR A 47 19.48 35.56 -69.71
CA TYR A 47 19.92 36.49 -68.67
C TYR A 47 20.46 35.77 -67.43
N LEU A 48 19.80 34.69 -66.97
CA LEU A 48 20.29 33.85 -65.88
C LEU A 48 21.66 33.23 -66.21
N TRP A 49 21.86 32.79 -67.46
CA TRP A 49 23.12 32.25 -67.93
C TRP A 49 24.23 33.32 -68.01
N ALA A 50 23.89 34.53 -68.43
CA ALA A 50 24.81 35.67 -68.38
C ALA A 50 25.21 36.00 -66.93
N LEU A 51 24.25 36.05 -66.00
CA LEU A 51 24.51 36.25 -64.57
C LEU A 51 25.42 35.16 -63.99
N CYS A 52 25.18 33.88 -64.31
CA CYS A 52 26.03 32.77 -63.87
C CYS A 52 27.47 32.90 -64.40
N LYS A 53 27.64 33.37 -65.64
CA LYS A 53 28.98 33.62 -66.23
C LYS A 53 29.67 34.84 -65.64
N LEU A 54 28.93 35.83 -65.15
CA LEU A 54 29.50 36.98 -64.44
C LEU A 54 30.07 36.62 -63.05
N LEU A 55 29.85 35.41 -62.54
CA LEU A 55 30.56 34.91 -61.34
C LEU A 55 32.03 34.49 -61.63
N ALA A 56 32.43 34.43 -62.90
CA ALA A 56 33.74 33.94 -63.34
C ALA A 56 34.67 35.05 -63.90
N VAL A 57 34.28 36.32 -63.78
CA VAL A 57 35.07 37.47 -64.28
C VAL A 57 36.09 37.94 -63.22
N PRO A 58 37.21 38.58 -63.61
CA PRO A 58 38.22 39.03 -62.65
C PRO A 58 37.81 40.25 -61.80
N ASP A 59 36.61 40.82 -62.01
CA ASP A 59 36.07 41.90 -61.18
C ASP A 59 35.25 41.30 -60.02
N VAL A 60 35.87 41.29 -58.83
CA VAL A 60 35.29 40.81 -57.56
C VAL A 60 33.97 41.49 -57.23
N ARG A 61 33.81 42.78 -57.55
CA ARG A 61 32.58 43.53 -57.26
C ARG A 61 31.47 43.17 -58.23
N LEU A 62 31.79 42.97 -59.51
CA LEU A 62 30.83 42.50 -60.51
C LEU A 62 30.36 41.08 -60.18
N CYS A 63 31.25 40.20 -59.71
CA CYS A 63 30.90 38.88 -59.19
C CYS A 63 30.01 38.96 -57.94
N SER A 64 30.34 39.84 -56.98
CA SER A 64 29.55 40.05 -55.76
C SER A 64 28.12 40.51 -56.06
N TYR A 65 27.94 41.47 -56.98
CA TYR A 65 26.63 41.92 -57.42
C TYR A 65 25.87 40.85 -58.22
N ALA A 66 26.56 40.08 -59.09
CA ALA A 66 25.96 38.97 -59.80
C ALA A 66 25.46 37.87 -58.83
N ALA A 67 26.25 37.54 -57.79
CA ALA A 67 25.82 36.64 -56.72
C ALA A 67 24.60 37.21 -55.97
N TYR A 68 24.65 38.45 -55.49
CA TYR A 68 23.51 39.09 -54.81
C TYR A 68 22.22 39.03 -55.64
N ILE A 69 22.29 39.33 -56.95
CA ILE A 69 21.14 39.26 -57.86
C ILE A 69 20.65 37.82 -58.02
N LEU A 70 21.53 36.85 -58.19
CA LEU A 70 21.17 35.42 -58.27
C LEU A 70 20.54 34.92 -56.96
N GLY A 71 21.05 35.34 -55.80
CA GLY A 71 20.49 35.04 -54.49
C GLY A 71 19.11 35.66 -54.28
N THR A 72 18.90 36.89 -54.77
CA THR A 72 17.61 37.59 -54.74
C THR A 72 16.58 36.92 -55.66
N ILE A 73 16.99 36.43 -56.83
CA ILE A 73 16.14 35.62 -57.73
C ILE A 73 15.80 34.27 -57.09
N ALA A 74 16.77 33.66 -56.38
CA ALA A 74 16.60 32.39 -55.68
C ALA A 74 15.69 32.47 -54.43
N GLU A 75 15.19 33.64 -54.04
CA GLU A 75 14.14 33.74 -53.01
C GLU A 75 12.74 33.33 -53.52
N HIS A 76 12.53 33.27 -54.84
CA HIS A 76 11.30 32.72 -55.43
C HIS A 76 11.50 31.28 -55.92
N GLU A 77 10.52 30.39 -55.66
CA GLU A 77 10.57 29.00 -56.12
C GLU A 77 10.75 28.87 -57.64
N THR A 78 10.13 29.77 -58.41
CA THR A 78 10.26 29.84 -59.88
C THR A 78 11.66 30.25 -60.32
N GLY A 79 12.33 31.11 -59.57
CA GLY A 79 13.74 31.48 -59.78
C GLY A 79 14.69 30.32 -59.50
N VAL A 80 14.50 29.63 -58.36
CA VAL A 80 15.31 28.43 -58.04
C VAL A 80 15.08 27.31 -59.05
N ALA A 81 13.82 27.06 -59.47
CA ALA A 81 13.51 26.03 -60.46
C ALA A 81 14.22 26.27 -61.81
N ARG A 82 14.27 27.52 -62.28
CA ARG A 82 15.02 27.89 -63.50
C ARG A 82 16.54 27.75 -63.28
N LEU A 83 17.07 28.28 -62.17
CA LEU A 83 18.51 28.21 -61.86
C LEU A 83 19.03 26.76 -61.74
N VAL A 84 18.25 25.87 -61.12
CA VAL A 84 18.58 24.44 -61.04
C VAL A 84 18.49 23.78 -62.41
N ALA A 85 17.43 24.04 -63.19
CA ALA A 85 17.30 23.47 -64.54
C ALA A 85 18.42 23.94 -65.49
N LEU A 86 18.85 25.20 -65.37
CA LEU A 86 19.96 25.77 -66.12
C LEU A 86 21.31 25.13 -65.73
N ALA A 87 21.53 24.87 -64.44
CA ALA A 87 22.73 24.19 -63.95
C ALA A 87 22.76 22.69 -64.34
N GLU A 88 21.62 21.99 -64.25
CA GLU A 88 21.52 20.57 -64.64
C GLU A 88 21.53 20.36 -66.17
N GLY A 89 21.07 21.32 -66.96
CA GLY A 89 20.85 21.18 -68.41
C GLY A 89 22.07 21.39 -69.33
N HIS A 90 23.20 21.89 -68.82
CA HIS A 90 24.39 22.18 -69.63
C HIS A 90 25.49 21.11 -69.47
N ASP A 91 25.42 20.06 -70.30
CA ASP A 91 26.33 18.88 -70.33
C ASP A 91 27.85 19.15 -70.31
N SER A 92 28.31 20.36 -70.62
CA SER A 92 29.73 20.75 -70.60
C SER A 92 30.15 21.70 -69.48
N ASP A 93 29.20 22.36 -68.81
CA ASP A 93 29.43 23.43 -67.82
C ASP A 93 28.58 23.25 -66.54
N SER A 94 27.98 22.08 -66.32
CA SER A 94 26.99 21.82 -65.25
C SER A 94 27.46 22.09 -63.81
N GLY A 95 28.78 22.19 -63.59
CA GLY A 95 29.40 22.58 -62.31
C GLY A 95 29.81 24.05 -62.20
N VAL A 96 29.34 24.95 -63.09
CA VAL A 96 29.69 26.40 -63.07
C VAL A 96 29.02 27.12 -61.91
N LEU A 97 27.68 27.12 -61.77
CA LEU A 97 27.00 27.94 -60.75
C LEU A 97 27.48 27.59 -59.32
N LEU A 98 27.37 26.32 -58.92
CA LEU A 98 27.87 25.91 -57.60
C LEU A 98 29.40 26.01 -57.51
N GLY A 99 30.12 25.83 -58.61
CA GLY A 99 31.58 25.96 -58.65
C GLY A 99 32.10 27.36 -58.38
N MET A 100 31.50 28.38 -58.99
CA MET A 100 31.91 29.77 -58.80
C MET A 100 31.46 30.27 -57.42
N LEU A 101 30.24 29.94 -56.98
CA LEU A 101 29.80 30.24 -55.61
C LEU A 101 30.72 29.56 -54.57
N SER A 102 31.09 28.29 -54.77
CA SER A 102 32.08 27.58 -53.94
C SER A 102 33.44 28.28 -53.93
N ALA A 103 33.91 28.80 -55.06
CA ALA A 103 35.17 29.56 -55.10
C ALA A 103 35.07 30.90 -54.34
N MET A 104 33.95 31.61 -54.47
CA MET A 104 33.68 32.88 -53.77
C MET A 104 33.65 32.76 -52.25
N LEU A 105 33.26 31.59 -51.69
CA LEU A 105 33.34 31.31 -50.25
C LEU A 105 34.78 31.36 -49.67
N THR A 106 35.80 31.46 -50.52
CA THR A 106 37.22 31.49 -50.13
C THR A 106 37.96 32.75 -50.61
N TRP A 107 37.24 33.84 -50.90
CA TRP A 107 37.83 35.13 -51.29
C TRP A 107 38.14 36.03 -50.09
N ASP A 108 39.09 36.95 -50.26
CA ASP A 108 39.44 37.96 -49.24
C ASP A 108 38.35 39.05 -49.07
N ASP A 109 37.45 39.20 -50.04
CA ASP A 109 36.36 40.17 -50.02
C ASP A 109 35.13 39.62 -49.30
N GLY A 110 34.89 40.12 -48.08
CA GLY A 110 33.81 39.67 -47.22
C GLY A 110 32.40 39.93 -47.78
N GLU A 111 32.20 40.93 -48.63
CA GLU A 111 30.90 41.19 -49.27
C GLU A 111 30.60 40.10 -50.31
N ALA A 112 31.60 39.74 -51.12
CA ALA A 112 31.50 38.64 -52.09
C ALA A 112 31.29 37.27 -51.40
N VAL A 113 32.00 36.99 -50.30
CA VAL A 113 31.81 35.77 -49.48
C VAL A 113 30.39 35.73 -48.91
N MET A 114 29.94 36.81 -48.28
CA MET A 114 28.60 36.94 -47.69
C MET A 114 27.50 36.75 -48.74
N ASN A 115 27.62 37.37 -49.91
CA ASN A 115 26.66 37.27 -51.01
C ASN A 115 26.64 35.87 -51.63
N ALA A 116 27.80 35.20 -51.76
CA ALA A 116 27.86 33.82 -52.22
C ALA A 116 27.19 32.85 -51.22
N ALA A 117 27.47 33.00 -49.92
CA ALA A 117 26.83 32.22 -48.87
C ALA A 117 25.31 32.46 -48.81
N GLY A 118 24.86 33.71 -48.94
CA GLY A 118 23.44 34.07 -49.03
C GLY A 118 22.75 33.47 -50.26
N THR A 119 23.42 33.47 -51.41
CA THR A 119 22.91 32.82 -52.64
C THR A 119 22.69 31.32 -52.45
N LEU A 120 23.66 30.64 -51.81
CA LEU A 120 23.52 29.22 -51.46
C LEU A 120 22.41 28.97 -50.44
N ALA A 121 22.13 29.91 -49.55
CA ALA A 121 21.03 29.82 -48.59
C ALA A 121 19.66 29.92 -49.26
N SER A 122 19.45 30.91 -50.15
CA SER A 122 18.22 31.04 -50.95
C SER A 122 17.99 29.81 -51.83
N LEU A 123 19.03 29.31 -52.51
CA LEU A 123 18.94 28.06 -53.28
C LEU A 123 18.58 26.86 -52.38
N ALA A 124 19.09 26.82 -51.14
CA ALA A 124 18.73 25.81 -50.15
C ALA A 124 17.37 26.02 -49.46
N GLU A 125 16.63 27.10 -49.74
CA GLU A 125 15.30 27.34 -49.18
C GLU A 125 14.25 26.38 -49.76
N THR A 126 14.40 25.97 -51.01
CA THR A 126 13.44 25.11 -51.71
C THR A 126 13.79 23.63 -51.67
N GLY A 127 12.78 22.77 -51.80
CA GLY A 127 12.97 21.32 -51.93
C GLY A 127 13.88 20.90 -53.11
N PRO A 128 13.65 21.41 -54.34
CA PRO A 128 14.50 21.12 -55.49
C PRO A 128 15.94 21.63 -55.34
N GLY A 129 16.14 22.88 -54.90
CA GLY A 129 17.48 23.46 -54.77
C GLY A 129 18.35 22.75 -53.73
N ARG A 130 17.77 22.31 -52.60
CA ARG A 130 18.47 21.41 -51.65
C ARG A 130 18.88 20.08 -52.28
N GLN A 131 18.01 19.49 -53.12
CA GLN A 131 18.32 18.20 -53.76
C GLN A 131 19.43 18.34 -54.82
N TRP A 132 19.45 19.45 -55.56
CA TRP A 132 20.54 19.79 -56.48
C TRP A 132 21.86 20.01 -55.72
N LEU A 133 21.87 20.89 -54.71
CA LEU A 133 23.04 21.17 -53.86
C LEU A 133 23.65 19.92 -53.20
N LEU A 134 22.82 18.93 -52.82
CA LEU A 134 23.27 17.67 -52.19
C LEU A 134 23.64 16.56 -53.20
N ARG A 135 23.39 16.76 -54.51
CA ARG A 135 23.75 15.83 -55.59
C ARG A 135 25.01 16.23 -56.34
N ASP A 136 25.29 17.53 -56.44
CA ASP A 136 26.47 18.03 -57.15
C ASP A 136 27.79 17.47 -56.54
N PRO A 137 28.77 17.05 -57.36
CA PRO A 137 30.06 16.56 -56.87
C PRO A 137 30.81 17.51 -55.91
N LYS A 138 30.57 18.83 -55.98
CA LYS A 138 31.18 19.86 -55.12
C LYS A 138 30.47 20.05 -53.78
N ALA A 139 29.39 19.32 -53.49
CA ALA A 139 28.65 19.42 -52.22
C ALA A 139 29.57 19.26 -50.99
N GLU A 140 30.50 18.31 -51.01
CA GLU A 140 31.44 18.06 -49.90
C GLU A 140 32.45 19.22 -49.72
N GLU A 141 32.88 19.86 -50.82
CA GLU A 141 33.77 21.04 -50.84
C GLU A 141 33.06 22.29 -50.29
N VAL A 142 31.78 22.48 -50.68
CA VAL A 142 30.95 23.57 -50.17
C VAL A 142 30.70 23.41 -48.67
N ILE A 143 30.39 22.20 -48.19
CA ILE A 143 30.25 21.92 -46.75
C ILE A 143 31.56 22.20 -45.99
N GLU A 144 32.71 21.79 -46.52
CA GLU A 144 34.03 22.08 -45.94
C GLU A 144 34.28 23.60 -45.79
N LYS A 145 33.99 24.39 -46.82
CA LYS A 145 34.15 25.85 -46.77
C LYS A 145 33.18 26.50 -45.77
N LEU A 146 31.91 26.07 -45.75
CA LEU A 146 30.91 26.59 -44.80
C LEU A 146 31.29 26.28 -43.34
N VAL A 147 31.90 25.11 -43.07
CA VAL A 147 32.40 24.75 -41.72
C VAL A 147 33.55 25.65 -41.28
N VAL A 148 34.41 26.10 -42.21
CA VAL A 148 35.44 27.12 -41.91
C VAL A 148 34.79 28.49 -41.66
N LEU A 149 33.83 28.90 -42.51
CA LEU A 149 33.18 30.20 -42.42
C LEU A 149 32.27 30.38 -41.19
N LEU A 150 31.76 29.30 -40.58
CA LEU A 150 31.11 29.38 -39.25
C LEU A 150 32.02 30.01 -38.19
N GLY A 151 33.34 29.76 -38.27
CA GLY A 151 34.35 30.32 -37.38
C GLY A 151 34.86 31.72 -37.79
N SER A 152 34.20 32.37 -38.74
CA SER A 152 34.61 33.71 -39.22
C SER A 152 34.44 34.78 -38.14
N THR A 153 35.34 35.77 -38.14
CA THR A 153 35.18 36.99 -37.34
C THR A 153 34.10 37.93 -37.90
N ASP A 154 33.73 37.78 -39.19
CA ASP A 154 32.57 38.48 -39.72
C ASP A 154 31.28 37.73 -39.35
N ARG A 155 30.38 38.49 -38.71
CA ARG A 155 29.13 38.00 -38.14
C ARG A 155 28.12 37.63 -39.22
N GLN A 156 28.08 38.36 -40.33
CA GLN A 156 27.13 38.10 -41.43
C GLN A 156 27.54 36.86 -42.21
N THR A 157 28.82 36.71 -42.53
CA THR A 157 29.40 35.51 -43.14
C THR A 157 29.16 34.26 -42.28
N ALA A 158 29.38 34.34 -40.97
CA ALA A 158 29.09 33.23 -40.05
C ALA A 158 27.58 32.91 -40.00
N SER A 159 26.72 33.94 -39.95
CA SER A 159 25.25 33.78 -39.93
C SER A 159 24.70 33.15 -41.21
N ASN A 160 25.13 33.62 -42.38
CA ASN A 160 24.78 33.02 -43.68
C ASN A 160 25.31 31.59 -43.78
N SER A 161 26.52 31.30 -43.28
CA SER A 161 27.06 29.94 -43.28
C SER A 161 26.24 29.00 -42.39
N ALA A 162 25.81 29.47 -41.21
CA ALA A 162 24.87 28.76 -40.36
C ALA A 162 23.51 28.57 -41.04
N LEU A 163 23.02 29.55 -41.81
CA LEU A 163 21.77 29.46 -42.57
C LEU A 163 21.84 28.37 -43.65
N VAL A 164 22.89 28.32 -44.48
CA VAL A 164 23.03 27.25 -45.50
C VAL A 164 23.02 25.87 -44.83
N LEU A 165 23.81 25.70 -43.76
CA LEU A 165 23.90 24.43 -43.04
C LEU A 165 22.58 24.04 -42.36
N ALA A 166 21.85 25.01 -41.80
CA ALA A 166 20.50 24.82 -41.25
C ALA A 166 19.50 24.38 -42.33
N ARG A 167 19.52 25.02 -43.51
CA ARG A 167 18.65 24.66 -44.63
C ARG A 167 18.97 23.27 -45.19
N LEU A 168 20.24 22.90 -45.37
CA LEU A 168 20.63 21.54 -45.75
C LEU A 168 20.11 20.51 -44.73
N ALA A 169 20.23 20.81 -43.43
CA ALA A 169 19.74 19.98 -42.32
C ALA A 169 18.21 19.85 -42.21
N ILE A 170 17.40 20.57 -43.01
CA ILE A 170 15.95 20.28 -43.11
C ILE A 170 15.74 18.80 -43.50
N THR A 171 16.55 18.29 -44.43
CA THR A 171 16.38 16.95 -45.02
C THR A 171 17.19 15.87 -44.30
N ARG A 172 16.66 14.64 -44.25
CA ARG A 172 17.36 13.46 -43.69
C ARG A 172 18.67 13.14 -44.42
N GLU A 173 18.73 13.34 -45.74
CA GLU A 173 19.97 13.17 -46.52
C GLU A 173 20.99 14.27 -46.19
N GLY A 174 20.56 15.53 -46.07
CA GLY A 174 21.42 16.63 -45.64
C GLY A 174 22.01 16.39 -44.24
N CYS A 175 21.19 16.04 -43.23
CA CYS A 175 21.72 15.65 -41.93
C CYS A 175 22.66 14.44 -42.01
N ARG A 176 22.35 13.44 -42.85
CA ARG A 176 23.23 12.27 -43.04
C ARG A 176 24.58 12.69 -43.62
N ARG A 177 24.61 13.57 -44.62
CA ARG A 177 25.85 14.14 -45.19
C ARG A 177 26.62 14.92 -44.14
N LEU A 178 25.98 15.89 -43.50
CA LEU A 178 26.59 16.73 -42.45
C LEU A 178 27.12 15.92 -41.26
N LEU A 179 26.51 14.80 -40.89
CA LEU A 179 27.00 13.91 -39.83
C LEU A 179 28.04 12.86 -40.30
N SER A 180 28.20 12.65 -41.60
CA SER A 180 29.16 11.70 -42.19
C SER A 180 30.40 12.37 -42.81
N HIS A 181 30.37 13.69 -43.01
CA HIS A 181 31.45 14.48 -43.61
C HIS A 181 32.74 14.41 -42.77
N PRO A 182 33.95 14.43 -43.37
CA PRO A 182 35.21 14.36 -42.63
C PRO A 182 35.37 15.44 -41.54
N GLN A 183 34.84 16.66 -41.77
CA GLN A 183 34.89 17.76 -40.80
C GLN A 183 33.69 17.79 -39.84
N ALA A 184 32.85 16.74 -39.81
CA ALA A 184 31.61 16.73 -39.04
C ALA A 184 31.79 16.77 -37.50
N GLU A 185 33.03 16.69 -36.97
CA GLU A 185 33.31 17.07 -35.58
C GLU A 185 33.40 18.60 -35.45
N GLN A 186 34.23 19.24 -36.27
CA GLN A 186 34.42 20.70 -36.32
C GLN A 186 33.10 21.43 -36.60
N LEU A 187 32.27 20.92 -37.52
CA LEU A 187 30.91 21.41 -37.77
C LEU A 187 30.10 21.53 -36.48
N LEU A 188 30.01 20.45 -35.69
CA LEU A 188 29.20 20.42 -34.47
C LEU A 188 29.79 21.34 -33.39
N ARG A 189 31.13 21.42 -33.29
CA ARG A 189 31.81 22.33 -32.33
C ARG A 189 31.54 23.79 -32.66
N GLN A 190 31.70 24.18 -33.93
CA GLN A 190 31.42 25.54 -34.41
C GLN A 190 29.94 25.89 -34.23
N LEU A 191 29.01 25.00 -34.60
CA LEU A 191 27.57 25.23 -34.38
C LEU A 191 27.23 25.44 -32.89
N ILE A 192 27.90 24.75 -31.96
CA ILE A 192 27.71 25.00 -30.52
C ILE A 192 28.25 26.38 -30.14
N THR A 193 29.41 26.80 -30.66
CA THR A 193 29.94 28.16 -30.45
C THR A 193 29.02 29.24 -31.03
N CYS A 194 28.40 29.01 -32.19
CA CYS A 194 27.44 29.93 -32.80
C CYS A 194 26.19 30.19 -31.94
N LEU A 195 25.84 29.32 -30.99
CA LEU A 195 24.77 29.58 -30.01
C LEU A 195 25.09 30.75 -29.06
N GLU A 196 26.37 31.05 -28.86
CA GLU A 196 26.84 32.15 -27.99
C GLU A 196 27.21 33.41 -28.79
N ALA A 197 26.99 33.42 -30.12
CA ALA A 197 27.23 34.59 -30.98
C ALA A 197 26.35 35.79 -30.59
N GLU A 198 26.81 37.02 -30.82
CA GLU A 198 25.99 38.22 -30.55
C GLU A 198 24.80 38.37 -31.52
N GLU A 199 24.96 37.92 -32.77
CA GLU A 199 23.99 38.02 -33.86
C GLU A 199 22.86 36.97 -33.68
N ALA A 200 21.60 37.40 -33.77
CA ALA A 200 20.44 36.58 -33.46
C ALA A 200 20.17 35.51 -34.53
N GLY A 201 20.31 35.85 -35.83
CA GLY A 201 20.17 34.90 -36.93
C GLY A 201 21.15 33.73 -36.81
N CYS A 202 22.41 34.02 -36.50
CA CYS A 202 23.45 33.02 -36.30
C CYS A 202 23.09 32.04 -35.17
N ARG A 203 22.67 32.55 -34.00
CA ARG A 203 22.16 31.72 -32.89
C ARG A 203 20.94 30.89 -33.28
N MET A 204 19.97 31.51 -33.97
CA MET A 204 18.71 30.88 -34.39
C MET A 204 18.93 29.75 -35.41
N ASN A 205 19.80 29.98 -36.39
CA ASN A 205 20.16 29.02 -37.44
C ASN A 205 21.00 27.88 -36.86
N ALA A 206 21.97 28.18 -35.98
CA ALA A 206 22.76 27.17 -35.30
C ALA A 206 21.91 26.28 -34.38
N ALA A 207 20.96 26.86 -33.65
CA ALA A 207 19.99 26.10 -32.85
C ALA A 207 19.13 25.17 -33.73
N PHE A 208 18.59 25.67 -34.85
CA PHE A 208 17.82 24.84 -35.78
C PHE A 208 18.66 23.69 -36.34
N ALA A 209 19.87 23.98 -36.85
CA ALA A 209 20.79 22.99 -37.37
C ALA A 209 21.11 21.91 -36.33
N LEU A 210 21.49 22.30 -35.10
CA LEU A 210 21.76 21.36 -34.01
C LEU A 210 20.52 20.51 -33.65
N GLY A 211 19.31 21.07 -33.66
CA GLY A 211 18.07 20.31 -33.46
C GLY A 211 17.84 19.28 -34.55
N ARG A 212 17.93 19.69 -35.82
CA ARG A 212 17.81 18.78 -36.99
C ARG A 212 18.87 17.68 -37.02
N LEU A 213 20.08 17.97 -36.51
CA LEU A 213 21.15 16.99 -36.39
C LEU A 213 20.92 16.05 -35.19
N CYS A 214 20.38 16.54 -34.07
CA CYS A 214 20.00 15.72 -32.90
C CYS A 214 18.79 14.80 -33.15
N ASP A 215 17.92 15.14 -34.11
CA ASP A 215 16.78 14.34 -34.59
C ASP A 215 17.21 13.05 -35.36
N MET A 216 18.52 12.89 -35.61
CA MET A 216 19.10 11.70 -36.23
C MET A 216 19.79 10.81 -35.18
N ASP A 217 19.66 9.48 -35.30
CA ASP A 217 20.30 8.51 -34.37
C ASP A 217 21.83 8.68 -34.26
N LEU A 218 22.48 9.18 -35.32
CA LEU A 218 23.92 9.46 -35.39
C LEU A 218 24.33 10.79 -34.74
N GLY A 219 23.39 11.68 -34.45
CA GLY A 219 23.64 13.03 -33.96
C GLY A 219 24.05 13.07 -32.48
N PRO A 220 23.16 12.71 -31.54
CA PRO A 220 23.45 12.79 -30.11
C PRO A 220 24.73 12.05 -29.68
N PRO A 221 25.06 10.83 -30.16
CA PRO A 221 26.30 10.16 -29.77
C PRO A 221 27.57 10.90 -30.23
N ARG A 222 27.55 11.51 -31.42
CA ARG A 222 28.70 12.30 -31.93
C ARG A 222 28.81 13.65 -31.23
N LEU A 223 27.68 14.30 -30.97
CA LEU A 223 27.63 15.58 -30.27
C LEU A 223 28.05 15.44 -28.80
N LEU A 224 27.53 14.45 -28.08
CA LEU A 224 27.81 14.25 -26.65
C LEU A 224 29.24 13.76 -26.36
N ALA A 225 29.99 13.37 -27.39
CA ALA A 225 31.43 13.10 -27.30
C ALA A 225 32.29 14.37 -27.28
N LEU A 226 31.73 15.54 -27.64
CA LEU A 226 32.43 16.82 -27.68
C LEU A 226 32.55 17.44 -26.28
N PRO A 227 33.68 18.08 -25.92
CA PRO A 227 33.78 18.82 -24.66
C PRO A 227 32.77 19.99 -24.59
N GLU A 228 32.49 20.64 -25.73
CA GLU A 228 31.53 21.74 -25.86
C GLU A 228 30.07 21.31 -25.60
N ALA A 229 29.76 20.00 -25.62
CA ALA A 229 28.42 19.52 -25.27
C ALA A 229 28.01 19.96 -23.85
N THR A 230 28.97 20.15 -22.95
CA THR A 230 28.71 20.60 -21.56
C THR A 230 28.22 22.04 -21.47
N SER A 231 28.73 22.95 -22.30
CA SER A 231 28.25 24.33 -22.39
C SER A 231 27.02 24.47 -23.30
N MET A 232 26.86 23.62 -24.32
CA MET A 232 25.73 23.69 -25.26
C MET A 232 24.35 23.80 -24.59
N VAL A 233 24.09 23.05 -23.51
CA VAL A 233 22.79 23.12 -22.82
C VAL A 233 22.59 24.49 -22.13
N HIS A 234 23.66 25.12 -21.65
CA HIS A 234 23.60 26.50 -21.13
C HIS A 234 23.39 27.50 -22.27
N ALA A 235 24.12 27.36 -23.38
CA ALA A 235 23.97 28.20 -24.57
C ALA A 235 22.54 28.13 -25.14
N LEU A 236 21.98 26.93 -25.35
CA LEU A 236 20.58 26.74 -25.76
C LEU A 236 19.59 27.41 -24.81
N VAL A 237 19.79 27.32 -23.49
CA VAL A 237 18.94 28.02 -22.51
C VAL A 237 19.08 29.54 -22.60
N SER A 238 20.27 30.06 -22.95
CA SER A 238 20.48 31.48 -23.22
C SER A 238 19.79 31.95 -24.50
N VAL A 239 19.83 31.17 -25.59
CA VAL A 239 19.05 31.44 -26.82
C VAL A 239 17.54 31.42 -26.52
N MET A 240 17.08 30.42 -25.76
CA MET A 240 15.69 30.25 -25.33
C MET A 240 15.19 31.38 -24.41
N ALA A 241 16.10 32.09 -23.74
CA ALA A 241 15.81 33.23 -22.88
C ALA A 241 16.08 34.60 -23.54
N SER A 242 16.48 34.62 -24.82
CA SER A 242 16.96 35.85 -25.50
C SER A 242 15.88 36.87 -25.84
N GLY A 243 14.61 36.48 -25.82
CA GLY A 243 13.46 37.33 -26.16
C GLY A 243 13.11 37.39 -27.66
N ASP A 244 13.96 36.84 -28.53
CA ASP A 244 13.62 36.59 -29.94
C ASP A 244 12.75 35.33 -30.06
N SER A 245 11.61 35.40 -30.77
CA SER A 245 10.70 34.25 -30.88
C SER A 245 11.23 33.16 -31.83
N GLY A 246 12.02 33.52 -32.85
CA GLY A 246 12.63 32.55 -33.76
C GLY A 246 13.68 31.70 -33.04
N GLY A 247 14.66 32.36 -32.42
CA GLY A 247 15.65 31.72 -31.55
C GLY A 247 15.03 30.94 -30.40
N SER A 248 13.97 31.45 -29.76
CA SER A 248 13.29 30.74 -28.66
C SER A 248 12.62 29.45 -29.11
N ARG A 249 11.89 29.46 -30.24
CA ARG A 249 11.30 28.26 -30.84
C ARG A 249 12.36 27.25 -31.26
N ASN A 250 13.43 27.69 -31.92
CA ASN A 250 14.52 26.81 -32.39
C ASN A 250 15.36 26.23 -31.24
N ALA A 251 15.56 26.98 -30.14
CA ALA A 251 16.26 26.48 -28.96
C ALA A 251 15.43 25.44 -28.17
N CYS A 252 14.12 25.67 -28.01
CA CYS A 252 13.17 24.67 -27.51
C CYS A 252 13.25 23.38 -28.35
N PHE A 253 13.14 23.51 -29.68
CA PHE A 253 13.25 22.39 -30.62
C PHE A 253 14.56 21.61 -30.43
N ALA A 254 15.70 22.28 -30.45
CA ALA A 254 17.01 21.64 -30.28
C ALA A 254 17.17 20.92 -28.94
N LEU A 255 16.73 21.54 -27.84
CA LEU A 255 16.73 20.95 -26.51
C LEU A 255 15.81 19.71 -26.45
N SER A 256 14.67 19.74 -27.15
CA SER A 256 13.75 18.61 -27.25
C SER A 256 14.34 17.44 -28.05
N CYS A 257 14.95 17.67 -29.22
CA CYS A 257 15.58 16.61 -30.03
C CYS A 257 16.73 15.94 -29.27
N LEU A 258 17.56 16.74 -28.58
CA LEU A 258 18.62 16.21 -27.70
C LEU A 258 18.04 15.32 -26.58
N ALA A 259 16.97 15.79 -25.91
CA ALA A 259 16.30 15.08 -24.82
C ALA A 259 15.40 13.90 -25.27
N ALA A 260 15.15 13.73 -26.57
CA ALA A 260 14.47 12.54 -27.09
C ALA A 260 15.34 11.27 -26.91
N SER A 261 16.67 11.43 -27.04
CA SER A 261 17.63 10.35 -26.78
C SER A 261 17.81 10.07 -25.28
N ARG A 262 18.12 8.82 -24.90
CA ARG A 262 18.37 8.47 -23.49
C ARG A 262 19.62 9.16 -22.93
N GLU A 263 20.67 9.28 -23.74
CA GLU A 263 21.94 9.87 -23.34
C GLU A 263 21.85 11.40 -23.28
N GLY A 264 21.24 12.04 -24.27
CA GLY A 264 21.00 13.48 -24.30
C GLY A 264 20.00 13.93 -23.23
N HIS A 265 18.96 13.14 -22.94
CA HIS A 265 18.12 13.38 -21.75
C HIS A 265 18.94 13.31 -20.46
N GLY A 266 19.75 12.25 -20.30
CA GLY A 266 20.67 12.12 -19.17
C GLY A 266 21.67 13.27 -19.07
N HIS A 267 22.05 13.89 -20.17
CA HIS A 267 22.91 15.07 -20.23
C HIS A 267 22.17 16.36 -19.82
N VAL A 268 21.03 16.67 -20.46
CA VAL A 268 20.17 17.82 -20.14
C VAL A 268 19.77 17.80 -18.67
N MET A 269 19.38 16.64 -18.11
CA MET A 269 19.04 16.48 -16.70
C MET A 269 20.20 16.74 -15.73
N ARG A 270 21.46 16.54 -16.16
CA ARG A 270 22.66 16.78 -15.34
C ARG A 270 23.23 18.18 -15.51
N SER A 271 22.82 18.92 -16.54
CA SER A 271 23.29 20.29 -16.76
C SER A 271 22.96 21.20 -15.57
N PRO A 272 23.90 22.05 -15.12
CA PRO A 272 23.62 23.07 -14.11
C PRO A 272 22.61 24.11 -14.60
N ALA A 273 22.45 24.28 -15.93
CA ALA A 273 21.49 25.20 -16.51
C ALA A 273 20.04 24.69 -16.52
N PHE A 274 19.79 23.45 -16.13
CA PHE A 274 18.46 22.85 -16.20
C PHE A 274 17.37 23.54 -15.34
N PRO A 275 17.63 24.12 -14.16
CA PRO A 275 16.62 24.90 -13.43
C PRO A 275 16.14 26.11 -14.24
N TRP A 276 17.07 26.91 -14.77
CA TRP A 276 16.74 28.06 -15.62
C TRP A 276 16.07 27.65 -16.94
N ALA A 277 16.36 26.45 -17.46
CA ALA A 277 15.61 25.87 -18.56
C ALA A 277 14.12 25.71 -18.21
N LEU A 278 13.80 25.22 -17.01
CA LEU A 278 12.41 25.09 -16.55
C LEU A 278 11.75 26.44 -16.26
N ASP A 279 12.46 27.40 -15.67
CA ASP A 279 11.95 28.77 -15.47
C ASP A 279 11.55 29.40 -16.81
N THR A 280 12.47 29.41 -17.79
CA THR A 280 12.25 29.97 -19.13
C THR A 280 11.16 29.21 -19.89
N LEU A 281 11.14 27.87 -19.85
CA LEU A 281 10.03 27.10 -20.46
C LEU A 281 8.68 27.42 -19.79
N CYS A 282 8.64 27.65 -18.48
CA CYS A 282 7.43 28.09 -17.78
C CYS A 282 7.00 29.53 -18.13
N HIS A 283 7.93 30.41 -18.53
CA HIS A 283 7.59 31.71 -19.10
C HIS A 283 7.08 31.61 -20.54
N LEU A 284 7.73 30.80 -21.39
CA LEU A 284 7.33 30.61 -22.79
C LEU A 284 5.96 29.91 -22.93
N LEU A 285 5.59 29.02 -21.99
CA LEU A 285 4.22 28.48 -21.87
C LEU A 285 3.13 29.57 -21.76
N CYS A 286 3.49 30.76 -21.27
CA CYS A 286 2.58 31.88 -21.05
C CYS A 286 2.75 33.00 -22.10
N ALA A 287 3.45 32.72 -23.21
CA ALA A 287 3.63 33.69 -24.29
C ALA A 287 2.31 34.00 -25.01
N GLU A 288 2.18 35.21 -25.54
CA GLU A 288 1.02 35.59 -26.37
C GLU A 288 1.03 34.83 -27.71
N GLU A 289 2.22 34.52 -28.22
CA GLU A 289 2.45 33.67 -29.39
C GLU A 289 2.15 32.20 -29.06
N GLN A 290 1.16 31.62 -29.77
CA GLN A 290 0.77 30.22 -29.59
C GLN A 290 1.89 29.23 -29.93
N GLU A 291 2.79 29.58 -30.85
CA GLU A 291 3.88 28.72 -31.29
C GLU A 291 4.98 28.60 -30.23
N SER A 292 5.51 29.71 -29.69
CA SER A 292 6.43 29.66 -28.54
C SER A 292 5.83 28.88 -27.36
N SER A 293 4.52 29.04 -27.10
CA SER A 293 3.80 28.24 -26.09
C SER A 293 3.78 26.74 -26.43
N TRP A 294 3.56 26.39 -27.69
CA TRP A 294 3.57 24.99 -28.17
C TRP A 294 4.97 24.37 -28.11
N PHE A 295 6.01 25.06 -28.58
CA PHE A 295 7.39 24.58 -28.52
C PHE A 295 7.84 24.36 -27.06
N ALA A 296 7.43 25.22 -26.13
CA ALA A 296 7.67 25.03 -24.71
C ALA A 296 6.93 23.79 -24.15
N ALA A 297 5.64 23.63 -24.46
CA ALA A 297 4.85 22.47 -24.03
C ALA A 297 5.38 21.14 -24.60
N MET A 298 5.76 21.12 -25.88
CA MET A 298 6.34 19.97 -26.57
C MET A 298 7.68 19.58 -25.96
N THR A 299 8.55 20.56 -25.68
CA THR A 299 9.81 20.33 -24.95
C THR A 299 9.54 19.72 -23.59
N MET A 300 8.56 20.24 -22.83
CA MET A 300 8.17 19.65 -21.54
C MET A 300 7.60 18.23 -21.65
N ARG A 301 6.84 17.89 -22.71
CA ARG A 301 6.41 16.50 -22.97
C ARG A 301 7.62 15.58 -23.15
N VAL A 302 8.62 16.02 -23.92
CA VAL A 302 9.84 15.23 -24.16
C VAL A 302 10.64 15.08 -22.86
N LEU A 303 10.79 16.13 -22.06
CA LEU A 303 11.40 16.01 -20.73
C LEU A 303 10.59 15.08 -19.79
N ALA A 304 9.25 15.09 -19.88
CA ALA A 304 8.38 14.14 -19.16
C ALA A 304 8.35 12.72 -19.79
N SER A 305 9.09 12.46 -20.86
CA SER A 305 9.13 11.14 -21.49
C SER A 305 9.90 10.11 -20.65
N GLN A 306 10.96 10.53 -19.94
CA GLN A 306 11.86 9.66 -19.17
C GLN A 306 11.81 9.98 -17.66
N ARG A 307 11.99 8.94 -16.81
CA ARG A 307 11.82 9.04 -15.34
C ARG A 307 12.53 10.23 -14.66
N PRO A 308 13.82 10.55 -14.95
CA PRO A 308 14.51 11.65 -14.26
C PRO A 308 13.88 13.02 -14.54
N GLY A 309 13.28 13.20 -15.73
CA GLY A 309 12.60 14.44 -16.07
C GLY A 309 11.25 14.55 -15.37
N VAL A 310 10.48 13.48 -15.28
CA VAL A 310 9.22 13.47 -14.50
C VAL A 310 9.45 13.90 -13.05
N VAL A 311 10.53 13.41 -12.41
CA VAL A 311 10.92 13.80 -11.05
C VAL A 311 11.26 15.30 -10.98
N LYS A 312 12.19 15.80 -11.82
CA LYS A 312 12.58 17.22 -11.79
C LYS A 312 11.44 18.19 -12.16
N LEU A 313 10.59 17.83 -13.13
CA LEU A 313 9.43 18.66 -13.50
C LEU A 313 8.42 18.75 -12.32
N ARG A 314 8.18 17.66 -11.57
CA ARG A 314 7.35 17.70 -10.36
C ARG A 314 7.95 18.51 -9.21
N GLN A 315 9.26 18.70 -9.17
CA GLN A 315 9.94 19.54 -8.16
C GLN A 315 9.79 21.05 -8.48
N HIS A 316 9.39 21.43 -9.70
CA HIS A 316 9.23 22.84 -10.08
C HIS A 316 7.95 23.47 -9.50
N PRO A 317 8.03 24.58 -8.72
CA PRO A 317 6.92 25.06 -7.88
C PRO A 317 5.76 25.69 -8.64
N HIS A 318 5.93 26.02 -9.93
CA HIS A 318 4.94 26.72 -10.74
C HIS A 318 4.48 25.95 -11.99
N LEU A 319 5.24 24.94 -12.41
CA LEU A 319 4.98 24.19 -13.66
C LEU A 319 3.61 23.53 -13.67
N GLU A 320 3.29 22.74 -12.64
CA GLU A 320 2.04 21.99 -12.56
C GLU A 320 0.81 22.91 -12.60
N ARG A 321 0.93 24.13 -12.05
CA ARG A 321 -0.12 25.16 -12.08
C ARG A 321 -0.25 25.80 -13.46
N ALA A 322 0.85 26.17 -14.11
CA ALA A 322 0.84 26.79 -15.44
C ALA A 322 0.21 25.84 -16.48
N LEU A 323 0.62 24.57 -16.49
CA LEU A 323 0.02 23.53 -17.32
C LEU A 323 -1.49 23.34 -17.01
N GLN A 324 -1.89 23.32 -15.74
CA GLN A 324 -3.31 23.23 -15.36
C GLN A 324 -4.11 24.44 -15.87
N GLN A 325 -3.58 25.66 -15.77
CA GLN A 325 -4.23 26.88 -16.26
C GLN A 325 -4.38 26.87 -17.79
N LEU A 326 -3.36 26.42 -18.52
CA LEU A 326 -3.44 26.23 -19.98
C LEU A 326 -4.46 25.16 -20.37
N SER A 327 -4.51 24.03 -19.65
CA SER A 327 -5.42 22.91 -19.96
C SER A 327 -6.92 23.25 -19.92
N VAL A 328 -7.28 24.36 -19.28
CA VAL A 328 -8.66 24.89 -19.22
C VAL A 328 -8.84 26.19 -20.03
N SER A 329 -7.80 26.63 -20.74
CA SER A 329 -7.87 27.82 -21.59
C SER A 329 -8.78 27.60 -22.80
N LYS A 330 -9.58 28.62 -23.12
CA LYS A 330 -10.46 28.64 -24.31
C LYS A 330 -9.80 29.27 -25.54
N THR A 331 -8.63 29.87 -25.38
CA THR A 331 -7.88 30.54 -26.46
C THR A 331 -6.66 29.74 -26.93
N ALA A 332 -6.27 28.68 -26.20
CA ALA A 332 -5.16 27.82 -26.56
C ALA A 332 -5.49 26.94 -27.78
N GLY A 333 -4.53 26.81 -28.70
CA GLY A 333 -4.64 25.93 -29.86
C GLY A 333 -4.81 24.45 -29.48
N LYS A 334 -5.49 23.66 -30.33
CA LYS A 334 -5.77 22.23 -30.08
C LYS A 334 -4.50 21.45 -29.76
N GLU A 335 -3.43 21.67 -30.51
CA GLU A 335 -2.19 20.91 -30.41
C GLU A 335 -1.40 21.28 -29.15
N LEU A 336 -1.41 22.56 -28.75
CA LEU A 336 -0.90 23.01 -27.46
C LEU A 336 -1.67 22.36 -26.30
N LEU A 337 -3.01 22.26 -26.39
CA LEU A 337 -3.83 21.57 -25.40
C LEU A 337 -3.53 20.06 -25.34
N GLU A 338 -3.23 19.43 -26.47
CA GLU A 338 -2.84 18.00 -26.55
C GLU A 338 -1.48 17.76 -25.88
N GLU A 339 -0.47 18.58 -26.18
CA GLU A 339 0.86 18.58 -25.56
C GLU A 339 0.80 18.80 -24.02
N VAL A 340 0.06 19.82 -23.58
CA VAL A 340 -0.19 20.11 -22.17
C VAL A 340 -0.90 18.94 -21.47
N THR A 341 -1.90 18.33 -22.12
CA THR A 341 -2.66 17.21 -21.55
C THR A 341 -1.81 15.95 -21.39
N VAL A 342 -0.98 15.61 -22.38
CA VAL A 342 -0.06 14.46 -22.29
C VAL A 342 1.00 14.70 -21.22
N THR A 343 1.51 15.93 -21.10
CA THR A 343 2.47 16.32 -20.06
C THR A 343 1.86 16.21 -18.66
N LEU A 344 0.68 16.80 -18.42
CA LEU A 344 -0.05 16.66 -17.14
C LEU A 344 -0.33 15.20 -16.77
N ALA A 345 -0.72 14.37 -17.74
CA ALA A 345 -0.98 12.96 -17.50
C ALA A 345 0.29 12.20 -17.05
N LYS A 346 1.46 12.55 -17.58
CA LYS A 346 2.77 12.01 -17.15
C LYS A 346 3.19 12.55 -15.78
N LEU A 347 2.99 13.84 -15.52
CA LEU A 347 3.35 14.48 -14.25
C LEU A 347 2.42 14.12 -13.08
N GLN A 348 1.26 13.51 -13.32
CA GLN A 348 0.30 13.07 -12.29
C GLN A 348 0.99 12.49 -11.03
N ARG A 349 0.84 13.19 -9.89
CA ARG A 349 1.28 12.75 -8.56
C ARG A 349 0.45 11.53 -8.07
N PRO A 350 0.90 10.78 -7.05
CA PRO A 350 0.19 9.57 -6.62
C PRO A 350 -1.21 9.92 -6.10
N PRO A 351 -2.29 9.43 -6.74
CA PRO A 351 -3.66 9.77 -6.35
C PRO A 351 -4.06 9.05 -5.06
N LYS A 352 -5.12 9.54 -4.41
CA LYS A 352 -5.75 8.84 -3.28
C LYS A 352 -6.20 7.44 -3.72
N PRO A 353 -5.72 6.35 -3.10
CA PRO A 353 -6.20 5.01 -3.42
C PRO A 353 -7.62 4.79 -2.91
N LEU A 354 -8.30 3.82 -3.55
CA LEU A 354 -9.49 3.21 -2.97
C LEU A 354 -9.11 2.47 -1.66
N PRO A 355 -10.02 2.38 -0.67
CA PRO A 355 -9.78 1.61 0.54
C PRO A 355 -9.41 0.14 0.21
N PRO A 356 -8.43 -0.45 0.92
CA PRO A 356 -8.04 -1.84 0.67
C PRO A 356 -9.13 -2.80 1.15
N GLU A 357 -9.40 -3.87 0.41
CA GLU A 357 -10.27 -4.95 0.89
C GLU A 357 -9.53 -5.78 1.95
N ALA A 358 -10.15 -6.03 3.10
CA ALA A 358 -9.59 -6.88 4.16
C ALA A 358 -10.54 -8.04 4.49
N LYS A 359 -10.00 -9.26 4.53
CA LYS A 359 -10.77 -10.51 4.71
C LYS A 359 -10.00 -11.46 5.64
N VAL A 360 -10.71 -12.14 6.54
CA VAL A 360 -10.14 -13.23 7.35
C VAL A 360 -10.11 -14.50 6.49
N LEU A 361 -9.01 -15.24 6.57
CA LEU A 361 -8.81 -16.54 5.91
C LEU A 361 -9.14 -17.69 6.87
N ASP A 362 -9.37 -18.89 6.34
CA ASP A 362 -9.64 -20.11 7.13
C ASP A 362 -8.51 -20.48 8.12
N SER A 363 -7.30 -19.93 7.92
CA SER A 363 -6.15 -20.03 8.81
C SER A 363 -6.13 -19.02 9.97
N GLY A 364 -7.16 -18.17 10.09
CA GLY A 364 -7.23 -17.04 11.02
C GLY A 364 -6.36 -15.83 10.63
N ALA A 365 -5.52 -15.95 9.60
CA ALA A 365 -4.74 -14.82 9.07
C ALA A 365 -5.63 -13.83 8.32
N ILE A 366 -5.22 -12.56 8.26
CA ILE A 366 -5.98 -11.51 7.56
C ILE A 366 -5.28 -11.19 6.24
N GLN A 367 -5.95 -11.46 5.12
CA GLN A 367 -5.53 -10.99 3.81
C GLN A 367 -6.07 -9.57 3.58
N VAL A 368 -5.16 -8.65 3.27
CA VAL A 368 -5.47 -7.29 2.83
C VAL A 368 -5.05 -7.18 1.36
N SER A 369 -5.92 -6.69 0.48
CA SER A 369 -5.71 -6.65 -0.97
C SER A 369 -6.30 -5.41 -1.60
N TRP A 370 -5.65 -4.88 -2.64
CA TRP A 370 -6.05 -3.62 -3.27
C TRP A 370 -5.86 -3.65 -4.79
N LYS A 371 -6.52 -2.73 -5.48
CA LYS A 371 -6.41 -2.60 -6.94
C LYS A 371 -5.10 -1.89 -7.30
N GLY A 372 -4.31 -2.51 -8.18
CA GLY A 372 -3.10 -1.91 -8.72
C GLY A 372 -3.36 -0.64 -9.55
N PHE A 373 -2.50 0.36 -9.36
CA PHE A 373 -2.40 1.60 -10.11
C PHE A 373 -1.20 1.55 -11.09
N ARG A 374 -1.31 2.23 -12.23
CA ARG A 374 -0.25 2.35 -13.24
C ARG A 374 -0.21 3.79 -13.78
N PRO A 375 0.83 4.59 -13.50
CA PRO A 375 0.95 5.97 -13.99
C PRO A 375 1.32 6.02 -15.47
N ARG A 376 0.96 7.11 -16.17
CA ARG A 376 1.34 7.36 -17.58
C ARG A 376 2.82 7.70 -17.78
N SER A 377 3.56 7.90 -16.68
CA SER A 377 5.01 8.14 -16.66
C SER A 377 5.85 6.87 -16.42
N GLU A 378 5.22 5.71 -16.22
CA GLU A 378 5.91 4.41 -16.02
C GLU A 378 6.95 4.41 -14.90
N LEU A 379 6.75 5.31 -13.92
CA LEU A 379 7.40 5.28 -12.61
C LEU A 379 6.96 4.04 -11.83
N GLU A 380 7.84 3.55 -10.96
CA GLU A 380 7.54 2.41 -10.11
C GLU A 380 6.60 2.81 -8.95
N VAL A 381 5.50 2.07 -8.79
CA VAL A 381 4.50 2.33 -7.75
C VAL A 381 4.75 1.42 -6.56
N HIS A 382 5.09 2.02 -5.44
CA HIS A 382 5.13 1.37 -4.14
C HIS A 382 3.82 1.63 -3.37
N TYR A 383 3.39 0.63 -2.61
CA TYR A 383 2.25 0.71 -1.70
C TYR A 383 2.74 0.69 -0.27
N ARG A 384 2.23 1.62 0.54
CA ARG A 384 2.45 1.68 1.98
C ARG A 384 1.13 1.30 2.67
N LEU A 385 1.09 0.13 3.31
CA LEU A 385 -0.06 -0.32 4.08
C LEU A 385 0.18 -0.03 5.56
N TYR A 386 -0.78 0.64 6.18
CA TYR A 386 -0.79 0.98 7.60
C TYR A 386 -1.95 0.28 8.32
N GLU A 387 -1.75 -0.05 9.58
CA GLU A 387 -2.77 -0.52 10.52
C GLU A 387 -2.69 0.37 11.77
N SER A 388 -3.78 1.07 12.09
CA SER A 388 -3.86 2.00 13.23
C SER A 388 -2.71 3.03 13.31
N GLY A 389 -2.12 3.39 12.16
CA GLY A 389 -0.97 4.29 12.02
C GLY A 389 0.42 3.62 12.00
N ALA A 390 0.53 2.34 12.32
CA ALA A 390 1.76 1.56 12.19
C ALA A 390 1.93 1.01 10.77
N LEU A 391 3.12 1.15 10.17
CA LEU A 391 3.42 0.62 8.82
C LEU A 391 3.58 -0.92 8.87
N LEU A 392 2.69 -1.66 8.20
CA LEU A 392 2.79 -3.12 8.05
C LEU A 392 3.59 -3.56 6.83
N TYR A 393 3.50 -2.80 5.73
CA TYR A 393 4.08 -3.18 4.44
C TYR A 393 4.50 -1.96 3.61
N ARG A 394 5.63 -2.10 2.90
CA ARG A 394 6.10 -1.20 1.85
C ARG A 394 6.61 -2.03 0.67
N GLY A 395 6.04 -1.86 -0.53
CA GLY A 395 6.48 -2.57 -1.73
C GLY A 395 5.46 -2.57 -2.88
N PRO A 396 5.77 -3.18 -4.03
CA PRO A 396 4.94 -3.12 -5.23
C PRO A 396 3.78 -4.14 -5.28
N ALA A 397 3.68 -5.06 -4.33
CA ALA A 397 2.62 -6.07 -4.34
C ALA A 397 1.24 -5.45 -4.08
N CYS A 398 0.20 -6.02 -4.69
CA CYS A 398 -1.19 -5.58 -4.54
C CYS A 398 -1.94 -6.31 -3.40
N HIS A 399 -1.22 -7.01 -2.53
CA HIS A 399 -1.77 -7.67 -1.35
C HIS A 399 -0.71 -7.86 -0.26
N TYR A 400 -1.18 -8.09 0.97
CA TYR A 400 -0.39 -8.43 2.14
C TYR A 400 -1.18 -9.43 3.00
N ILE A 401 -0.49 -10.32 3.71
CA ILE A 401 -1.11 -11.29 4.64
C ILE A 401 -0.55 -11.03 6.03
N LEU A 402 -1.41 -10.54 6.91
CA LEU A 402 -1.12 -10.33 8.33
C LEU A 402 -1.36 -11.63 9.09
N ALA A 403 -0.32 -12.15 9.75
CA ALA A 403 -0.43 -13.35 10.58
C ALA A 403 -1.34 -13.10 11.80
N SER A 404 -2.00 -14.15 12.27
CA SER A 404 -3.06 -14.12 13.30
C SER A 404 -2.59 -13.82 14.74
N SER A 405 -1.35 -13.37 14.94
CA SER A 405 -0.73 -13.20 16.26
C SER A 405 -1.16 -11.94 17.03
N MET A 406 -2.10 -11.15 16.48
CA MET A 406 -2.59 -9.91 17.09
C MET A 406 -4.06 -10.06 17.52
N PRO A 407 -4.37 -10.27 18.82
CA PRO A 407 -5.75 -10.34 19.30
C PRO A 407 -6.38 -8.93 19.39
N CYS A 408 -6.65 -8.31 18.24
CA CYS A 408 -7.29 -7.00 18.14
C CYS A 408 -8.76 -7.13 17.73
N PRO A 409 -9.73 -6.54 18.46
CA PRO A 409 -11.15 -6.63 18.12
C PRO A 409 -11.53 -5.83 16.86
N LYS A 410 -10.71 -4.84 16.45
CA LYS A 410 -10.90 -4.04 15.23
C LYS A 410 -9.56 -3.63 14.65
N TYR A 411 -9.31 -3.99 13.39
CA TYR A 411 -8.19 -3.51 12.61
C TYR A 411 -8.60 -2.28 11.79
N HIS A 412 -7.70 -1.33 11.61
CA HIS A 412 -7.93 -0.07 10.90
C HIS A 412 -6.90 0.12 9.80
N PHE A 413 -7.18 -0.47 8.62
CA PHE A 413 -6.27 -0.48 7.50
C PHE A 413 -6.38 0.79 6.64
N GLN A 414 -5.24 1.41 6.35
CA GLN A 414 -5.11 2.53 5.41
C GLN A 414 -4.01 2.23 4.39
N LEU A 415 -4.25 2.54 3.13
CA LEU A 415 -3.31 2.35 2.03
C LEU A 415 -2.84 3.70 1.50
N CYS A 416 -1.56 3.88 1.20
CA CYS A 416 -1.03 5.09 0.56
C CYS A 416 -0.15 4.69 -0.63
N LEU A 417 -0.14 5.49 -1.69
CA LEU A 417 0.76 5.30 -2.85
C LEU A 417 2.04 6.09 -2.67
N GLU A 418 3.13 5.56 -3.19
CA GLU A 418 4.48 6.13 -3.19
C GLU A 418 5.07 5.94 -4.60
N MET A 419 5.59 7.00 -5.22
CA MET A 419 6.24 6.95 -6.54
C MET A 419 7.51 7.80 -6.52
N GLU A 420 8.67 7.14 -6.59
CA GLU A 420 9.99 7.76 -6.34
C GLU A 420 9.99 8.50 -4.98
N GLU A 421 9.95 9.83 -4.98
CA GLU A 421 9.94 10.69 -3.79
C GLU A 421 8.54 11.18 -3.39
N ASP A 422 7.53 11.13 -4.29
CA ASP A 422 6.17 11.57 -3.98
C ASP A 422 5.42 10.50 -3.15
N CYS A 423 4.96 10.87 -1.95
CA CYS A 423 3.93 10.13 -1.22
C CYS A 423 2.54 10.77 -1.44
N GLY A 424 1.58 9.99 -1.93
CA GLY A 424 0.20 10.42 -2.12
C GLY A 424 -0.64 10.36 -0.83
N PRO A 425 -1.82 11.03 -0.82
CA PRO A 425 -2.75 10.93 0.30
C PRO A 425 -3.26 9.50 0.46
N CYS A 426 -3.43 9.05 1.70
CA CYS A 426 -3.90 7.70 2.01
C CYS A 426 -5.40 7.51 1.74
N SER A 427 -5.83 6.26 1.57
CA SER A 427 -7.23 5.86 1.43
C SER A 427 -8.06 6.22 2.66
N ASP A 428 -9.38 6.19 2.50
CA ASP A 428 -10.26 6.04 3.66
C ASP A 428 -10.01 4.70 4.36
N THR A 429 -10.30 4.63 5.65
CA THR A 429 -9.91 3.51 6.52
C THR A 429 -10.85 2.32 6.36
N THR A 430 -10.32 1.17 5.97
CA THR A 430 -11.05 -0.10 6.02
C THR A 430 -11.04 -0.65 7.45
N VAL A 431 -12.23 -0.80 8.03
CA VAL A 431 -12.40 -1.36 9.38
C VAL A 431 -12.82 -2.83 9.29
N LEU A 432 -11.89 -3.73 9.59
CA LEU A 432 -12.19 -5.16 9.78
C LEU A 432 -12.41 -5.44 11.27
N ARG A 433 -13.51 -6.13 11.63
CA ARG A 433 -13.69 -6.64 12.99
C ARG A 433 -13.02 -8.01 13.08
N GLY A 434 -12.22 -8.22 14.12
CA GLY A 434 -11.75 -9.57 14.48
C GLY A 434 -12.89 -10.38 15.09
N GLU A 435 -12.68 -11.69 15.25
CA GLU A 435 -13.56 -12.49 16.09
C GLU A 435 -13.40 -12.07 17.56
N GLU A 436 -14.52 -11.99 18.30
CA GLU A 436 -14.47 -11.81 19.75
C GLU A 436 -13.90 -13.10 20.39
N PRO A 437 -12.78 -13.04 21.13
CA PRO A 437 -12.22 -14.24 21.74
C PRO A 437 -13.21 -14.87 22.73
N MET A 438 -13.20 -16.20 22.87
CA MET A 438 -14.13 -16.87 23.78
C MET A 438 -13.95 -16.41 25.24
N PRO A 439 -15.00 -16.32 26.06
CA PRO A 439 -14.87 -16.01 27.48
C PRO A 439 -14.04 -17.07 28.22
N SER A 440 -13.19 -16.61 29.15
CA SER A 440 -12.54 -17.49 30.12
C SER A 440 -13.56 -18.14 31.08
N CYS A 441 -13.12 -19.12 31.88
CA CYS A 441 -14.00 -19.80 32.82
C CYS A 441 -14.50 -18.88 33.97
N PRO A 442 -15.73 -19.06 34.48
CA PRO A 442 -16.23 -18.34 35.66
C PRO A 442 -15.37 -18.60 36.89
N LEU A 443 -15.10 -17.55 37.68
CA LEU A 443 -14.27 -17.63 38.88
C LEU A 443 -15.06 -18.19 40.08
N ASP A 444 -14.37 -18.55 41.17
CA ASP A 444 -14.93 -18.88 42.49
C ASP A 444 -16.11 -19.87 42.50
N PHE A 445 -16.12 -20.83 41.55
CA PHE A 445 -17.23 -21.77 41.39
C PHE A 445 -17.31 -22.77 42.55
N GLN A 446 -18.36 -22.61 43.38
CA GLN A 446 -18.46 -23.27 44.68
C GLN A 446 -19.89 -23.69 45.05
N VAL A 447 -20.01 -24.53 46.09
CA VAL A 447 -21.29 -25.03 46.62
C VAL A 447 -21.62 -24.31 47.93
N VAL A 448 -22.58 -23.38 47.88
CA VAL A 448 -23.01 -22.56 49.02
C VAL A 448 -24.18 -23.15 49.82
N GLY A 449 -24.75 -24.27 49.38
CA GLY A 449 -25.81 -24.98 50.10
C GLY A 449 -26.03 -26.41 49.62
N ARG A 450 -26.45 -27.31 50.52
CA ARG A 450 -26.58 -28.75 50.25
C ARG A 450 -27.82 -29.31 50.95
N THR A 451 -28.60 -30.14 50.25
CA THR A 451 -29.65 -30.98 50.86
C THR A 451 -29.45 -32.45 50.46
N THR A 452 -30.40 -33.30 50.77
CA THR A 452 -30.47 -34.69 50.29
C THR A 452 -30.73 -34.79 48.78
N THR A 453 -31.40 -33.80 48.18
CA THR A 453 -31.89 -33.86 46.78
C THR A 453 -31.53 -32.65 45.92
N GLN A 454 -30.85 -31.65 46.48
CA GLN A 454 -30.50 -30.40 45.82
C GLN A 454 -29.10 -29.88 46.24
N LEU A 455 -28.49 -29.09 45.36
CA LEU A 455 -27.24 -28.35 45.61
C LEU A 455 -27.40 -26.90 45.14
N LYS A 456 -27.07 -25.93 46.00
CA LYS A 456 -27.02 -24.50 45.65
C LYS A 456 -25.59 -24.11 45.31
N LEU A 457 -25.40 -23.56 44.11
CA LEU A 457 -24.12 -23.19 43.53
C LEU A 457 -24.00 -21.67 43.43
N SER A 458 -22.76 -21.18 43.45
CA SER A 458 -22.41 -19.78 43.20
C SER A 458 -21.08 -19.72 42.45
N TRP A 459 -20.84 -18.63 41.70
CA TRP A 459 -19.58 -18.33 41.01
C TRP A 459 -19.43 -16.82 40.86
N ALA A 460 -18.22 -16.34 40.60
CA ALA A 460 -17.96 -14.96 40.17
C ALA A 460 -17.86 -14.87 38.63
N PRO A 461 -17.97 -13.67 38.03
CA PRO A 461 -17.73 -13.48 36.60
C PRO A 461 -16.34 -13.95 36.17
N PRO A 462 -16.15 -14.37 34.90
CA PRO A 462 -14.84 -14.74 34.37
C PRO A 462 -13.89 -13.54 34.29
N ALA A 463 -12.60 -13.76 34.55
CA ALA A 463 -11.58 -12.69 34.57
C ALA A 463 -11.44 -11.97 33.22
N MET A 464 -11.49 -12.73 32.13
CA MET A 464 -11.57 -12.23 30.75
C MET A 464 -12.95 -12.58 30.18
N PRO A 465 -13.93 -11.66 30.23
CA PRO A 465 -15.28 -11.91 29.73
C PRO A 465 -15.38 -11.80 28.20
N ASN A 466 -14.44 -11.11 27.56
CA ASN A 466 -14.24 -10.98 26.11
C ASN A 466 -15.47 -10.58 25.27
N GLY A 467 -16.47 -9.98 25.91
CA GLY A 467 -17.72 -9.52 25.32
C GLY A 467 -18.77 -9.32 26.41
N THR A 468 -19.99 -8.93 26.04
CA THR A 468 -21.10 -8.85 27.01
C THR A 468 -21.68 -10.24 27.27
N ILE A 469 -21.42 -10.79 28.47
CA ILE A 469 -22.05 -12.02 28.95
C ILE A 469 -23.58 -11.83 28.96
N LYS A 470 -24.30 -12.79 28.39
CA LYS A 470 -25.77 -12.81 28.31
C LYS A 470 -26.38 -13.78 29.33
N HIS A 471 -25.72 -14.90 29.59
CA HIS A 471 -26.13 -15.92 30.57
C HIS A 471 -24.96 -16.86 30.90
N TYR A 472 -25.16 -17.67 31.93
CA TYR A 472 -24.34 -18.82 32.30
C TYR A 472 -25.10 -20.12 32.02
N MET A 473 -24.40 -21.14 31.53
CA MET A 473 -24.94 -22.50 31.35
C MET A 473 -24.37 -23.43 32.41
N VAL A 474 -25.25 -24.06 33.20
CA VAL A 474 -24.88 -25.01 34.27
C VAL A 474 -25.12 -26.44 33.80
N TYR A 475 -24.15 -27.31 34.04
CA TYR A 475 -24.13 -28.71 33.63
C TYR A 475 -24.03 -29.66 34.83
N ARG A 476 -24.65 -30.83 34.72
CA ARG A 476 -24.54 -31.99 35.62
C ARG A 476 -24.15 -33.21 34.80
N GLU A 477 -23.00 -33.81 35.10
CA GLU A 477 -22.39 -34.92 34.33
C GLU A 477 -22.24 -34.67 32.82
N GLY A 478 -22.16 -33.40 32.41
CA GLY A 478 -22.04 -32.99 31.00
C GLY A 478 -23.38 -32.61 30.34
N THR A 479 -24.52 -32.92 30.94
CA THR A 479 -25.85 -32.50 30.47
C THR A 479 -26.21 -31.13 31.05
N VAL A 480 -26.77 -30.22 30.25
CA VAL A 480 -27.27 -28.92 30.73
C VAL A 480 -28.43 -29.15 31.69
N VAL A 481 -28.39 -28.54 32.88
CA VAL A 481 -29.46 -28.59 33.89
C VAL A 481 -30.11 -27.25 34.18
N GLY A 482 -29.51 -26.15 33.73
CA GLY A 482 -30.09 -24.82 33.85
C GLY A 482 -29.30 -23.77 33.09
N THR A 483 -30.00 -22.70 32.71
CA THR A 483 -29.42 -21.47 32.16
C THR A 483 -29.90 -20.31 33.03
N THR A 484 -29.00 -19.40 33.41
CA THR A 484 -29.30 -18.30 34.34
C THR A 484 -28.52 -17.04 33.96
N SER A 485 -29.10 -15.86 34.21
CA SER A 485 -28.38 -14.58 34.18
C SER A 485 -27.70 -14.25 35.51
N GLU A 486 -28.03 -14.98 36.59
CA GLU A 486 -27.50 -14.76 37.93
C GLU A 486 -26.16 -15.48 38.16
N LEU A 487 -25.44 -15.06 39.21
CA LEU A 487 -24.16 -15.63 39.66
C LEU A 487 -24.34 -16.88 40.55
N GLY A 488 -25.39 -17.65 40.31
CA GLY A 488 -25.73 -18.85 41.07
C GLY A 488 -26.91 -19.63 40.49
N CYS A 489 -27.08 -20.87 40.96
CA CYS A 489 -28.14 -21.77 40.51
C CYS A 489 -28.43 -22.84 41.57
N ILE A 490 -29.66 -23.38 41.61
CA ILE A 490 -30.01 -24.56 42.41
C ILE A 490 -30.20 -25.75 41.49
N VAL A 491 -29.32 -26.75 41.60
CA VAL A 491 -29.43 -28.01 40.85
C VAL A 491 -30.19 -29.00 41.71
N GLY A 492 -31.45 -29.27 41.34
CA GLY A 492 -32.33 -30.25 41.99
C GLY A 492 -32.36 -31.62 41.32
N GLY A 493 -33.27 -32.48 41.77
CA GLY A 493 -33.47 -33.81 41.21
C GLY A 493 -32.25 -34.73 41.37
N LEU A 494 -31.62 -34.67 42.55
CA LEU A 494 -30.44 -35.45 42.92
C LEU A 494 -30.79 -36.58 43.90
N SER A 495 -29.97 -37.61 43.92
CA SER A 495 -30.07 -38.76 44.83
C SER A 495 -29.35 -38.46 46.16
N PRO A 496 -29.87 -38.89 47.31
CA PRO A 496 -29.20 -38.72 48.60
C PRO A 496 -27.86 -39.45 48.70
N GLY A 497 -26.88 -38.82 49.36
CA GLY A 497 -25.55 -39.36 49.60
C GLY A 497 -24.69 -39.58 48.35
N MET A 498 -25.07 -39.04 47.19
CA MET A 498 -24.42 -39.27 45.89
C MET A 498 -23.54 -38.08 45.48
N SER A 499 -22.42 -38.35 44.82
CA SER A 499 -21.52 -37.34 44.27
C SER A 499 -21.84 -37.03 42.81
N TYR A 500 -21.84 -35.74 42.46
CA TYR A 500 -22.04 -35.23 41.10
C TYR A 500 -20.88 -34.35 40.66
N ARG A 501 -20.45 -34.49 39.41
CA ARG A 501 -19.62 -33.53 38.68
C ARG A 501 -20.51 -32.44 38.11
N LEU A 502 -20.23 -31.21 38.49
CA LEU A 502 -20.95 -30.01 38.05
C LEU A 502 -19.97 -29.09 37.31
N SER A 503 -20.45 -28.35 36.32
CA SER A 503 -19.66 -27.31 35.65
C SER A 503 -20.50 -26.14 35.16
N VAL A 504 -19.87 -24.97 35.04
CA VAL A 504 -20.50 -23.74 34.56
C VAL A 504 -19.59 -23.01 33.57
N CYS A 505 -20.18 -22.47 32.50
CA CYS A 505 -19.49 -21.54 31.59
C CYS A 505 -20.32 -20.28 31.36
N ALA A 506 -19.65 -19.17 31.07
CA ALA A 506 -20.27 -17.93 30.60
C ALA A 506 -20.55 -17.99 29.09
N CYS A 507 -21.60 -17.32 28.61
CA CYS A 507 -21.94 -17.22 27.20
C CYS A 507 -22.17 -15.76 26.80
N THR A 508 -21.56 -15.31 25.71
CA THR A 508 -21.86 -14.02 25.06
C THR A 508 -22.97 -14.21 24.02
N SER A 509 -23.20 -13.21 23.17
CA SER A 509 -24.02 -13.35 21.95
C SER A 509 -23.35 -14.18 20.84
N THR A 510 -22.06 -14.45 20.95
CA THR A 510 -21.18 -14.92 19.87
C THR A 510 -20.48 -16.24 20.22
N ALA A 511 -20.10 -16.44 21.48
CA ALA A 511 -19.30 -17.59 21.93
C ALA A 511 -19.79 -18.19 23.25
N LYS A 512 -19.45 -19.46 23.47
CA LYS A 512 -19.56 -20.15 24.77
C LYS A 512 -18.15 -20.28 25.34
N GLY A 513 -17.95 -19.78 26.55
CA GLY A 513 -16.66 -19.78 27.22
C GLY A 513 -16.27 -21.11 27.84
N GLU A 514 -15.09 -21.12 28.45
CA GLU A 514 -14.55 -22.28 29.16
C GLU A 514 -15.38 -22.66 30.40
N LYS A 515 -15.23 -23.91 30.85
CA LYS A 515 -16.01 -24.49 31.95
C LYS A 515 -15.20 -24.59 33.24
N ALA A 516 -15.60 -23.80 34.24
CA ALA A 516 -15.23 -24.09 35.62
C ALA A 516 -15.95 -25.37 36.09
N TRP A 517 -15.29 -26.22 36.86
CA TRP A 517 -15.82 -27.52 37.28
C TRP A 517 -15.63 -27.75 38.78
N LEU A 518 -16.54 -28.51 39.40
CA LEU A 518 -16.43 -28.96 40.78
C LEU A 518 -17.09 -30.32 40.98
N HIS A 519 -16.73 -31.01 42.07
CA HIS A 519 -17.41 -32.23 42.53
C HIS A 519 -18.19 -31.96 43.82
N ALA A 520 -19.46 -32.35 43.83
CA ALA A 520 -20.37 -32.07 44.94
C ALA A 520 -21.19 -33.29 45.34
N LYS A 521 -21.01 -33.74 46.59
CA LYS A 521 -21.86 -34.74 47.25
C LYS A 521 -23.09 -34.12 47.90
N THR A 522 -24.25 -34.77 47.77
CA THR A 522 -25.50 -34.49 48.52
C THR A 522 -25.45 -35.09 49.93
N LEU A 523 -26.38 -34.68 50.80
CA LEU A 523 -26.52 -35.23 52.15
C LEU A 523 -27.13 -36.64 52.13
N SER A 524 -26.76 -37.50 53.08
CA SER A 524 -27.33 -38.84 53.27
C SER A 524 -28.58 -38.82 54.16
N VAL A 525 -29.43 -39.85 54.04
CA VAL A 525 -30.72 -39.97 54.74
C VAL A 525 -30.55 -40.44 56.20
N GLY A 526 -29.76 -39.71 56.99
CA GLY A 526 -29.46 -40.07 58.38
C GLY A 526 -29.16 -38.87 59.30
N GLY A 527 -29.41 -37.63 58.85
CA GLY A 527 -29.00 -36.42 59.57
C GLY A 527 -29.91 -35.96 60.71
N HIS A 528 -31.13 -36.50 60.81
CA HIS A 528 -32.19 -35.93 61.67
C HIS A 528 -32.79 -36.88 62.73
N ALA A 529 -32.09 -37.96 63.10
CA ALA A 529 -32.48 -38.77 64.27
C ALA A 529 -32.07 -38.10 65.60
N PRO A 530 -32.87 -38.18 66.68
CA PRO A 530 -32.46 -37.77 68.02
C PRO A 530 -31.25 -38.57 68.54
N GLU A 531 -30.17 -37.89 68.91
CA GLU A 531 -28.89 -38.55 69.19
C GLU A 531 -28.79 -39.20 70.59
N ARG A 532 -29.61 -38.74 71.56
CA ARG A 532 -29.50 -39.09 72.98
C ARG A 532 -30.87 -39.44 73.57
N LEU A 533 -31.15 -40.73 73.71
CA LEU A 533 -32.24 -41.25 74.55
C LEU A 533 -31.71 -41.51 75.96
N THR A 534 -32.37 -40.94 76.96
CA THR A 534 -32.04 -41.16 78.38
C THR A 534 -33.20 -41.87 79.07
N LEU A 535 -32.89 -42.95 79.79
CA LEU A 535 -33.86 -43.78 80.51
C LEU A 535 -33.61 -43.71 82.02
N VAL A 536 -34.57 -43.16 82.77
CA VAL A 536 -34.54 -43.06 84.23
C VAL A 536 -35.65 -43.94 84.80
N ILE A 537 -35.30 -44.89 85.67
CA ILE A 537 -36.28 -45.77 86.32
C ILE A 537 -36.92 -44.96 87.46
N LEU A 538 -38.25 -44.88 87.49
CA LEU A 538 -38.99 -44.18 88.55
C LEU A 538 -39.55 -45.13 89.62
N GLY A 539 -39.72 -46.41 89.29
CA GLY A 539 -40.18 -47.44 90.25
C GLY A 539 -40.29 -48.83 89.63
N ARG A 540 -40.94 -49.76 90.34
CA ARG A 540 -41.12 -51.16 89.89
C ARG A 540 -41.91 -51.33 88.59
N SER A 541 -42.66 -50.31 88.16
CA SER A 541 -43.54 -50.34 86.99
C SER A 541 -43.52 -49.07 86.13
N GLU A 542 -42.56 -48.17 86.35
CA GLU A 542 -42.45 -46.87 85.65
C GLU A 542 -41.01 -46.53 85.21
N ILE A 543 -40.86 -46.09 83.95
CA ILE A 543 -39.61 -45.56 83.38
C ILE A 543 -39.91 -44.22 82.69
N LEU A 544 -39.18 -43.17 83.06
CA LEU A 544 -39.11 -41.91 82.35
C LEU A 544 -38.11 -42.01 81.19
N VAL A 545 -38.58 -41.66 80.00
CA VAL A 545 -37.81 -41.56 78.76
C VAL A 545 -37.70 -40.08 78.40
N THR A 546 -36.49 -39.60 78.09
CA THR A 546 -36.27 -38.24 77.57
C THR A 546 -35.35 -38.26 76.35
N TRP A 547 -35.52 -37.29 75.45
CA TRP A 547 -34.70 -37.17 74.24
C TRP A 547 -34.35 -35.72 73.86
N ASP A 548 -33.14 -35.57 73.33
CA ASP A 548 -32.67 -34.30 72.75
C ASP A 548 -33.28 -34.07 71.35
N VAL A 549 -33.28 -32.81 70.88
CA VAL A 549 -33.66 -32.49 69.50
C VAL A 549 -32.61 -32.99 68.51
N PRO A 550 -32.97 -33.34 67.25
CA PRO A 550 -31.98 -33.57 66.20
C PRO A 550 -31.10 -32.33 66.00
N LYS A 551 -29.77 -32.50 65.89
CA LYS A 551 -28.82 -31.40 65.65
C LYS A 551 -29.13 -30.58 64.39
N MET A 552 -29.68 -31.24 63.37
CA MET A 552 -30.08 -30.63 62.11
C MET A 552 -31.46 -31.17 61.72
N PRO A 553 -32.56 -30.45 62.03
CA PRO A 553 -33.88 -30.81 61.56
C PRO A 553 -33.92 -30.63 60.03
N LEU A 554 -33.85 -31.74 59.30
CA LEU A 554 -33.93 -31.75 57.84
C LEU A 554 -35.39 -31.54 57.42
N GLY A 555 -35.67 -30.37 56.83
CA GLY A 555 -36.99 -29.96 56.40
C GLY A 555 -37.90 -29.50 57.55
N ARG A 556 -39.22 -29.48 57.31
CA ARG A 556 -40.21 -29.04 58.30
C ARG A 556 -40.45 -30.14 59.32
N PHE A 557 -40.20 -29.87 60.60
CA PHE A 557 -40.50 -30.82 61.68
C PHE A 557 -42.01 -30.96 61.91
N PHE A 558 -42.48 -32.18 62.16
CA PHE A 558 -43.84 -32.50 62.58
C PHE A 558 -43.87 -33.03 64.02
N ASN A 559 -43.50 -34.30 64.21
CA ASN A 559 -43.72 -35.06 65.45
C ASN A 559 -42.48 -35.87 65.85
N TYR A 560 -42.37 -36.19 67.14
CA TYR A 560 -41.65 -37.36 67.64
C TYR A 560 -42.60 -38.55 67.80
N GLU A 561 -42.07 -39.75 67.62
CA GLU A 561 -42.77 -41.02 67.81
C GLU A 561 -41.89 -41.93 68.66
N LEU A 562 -42.35 -42.36 69.84
CA LEU A 562 -41.60 -43.27 70.71
C LEU A 562 -42.19 -44.68 70.63
N CYS A 563 -41.34 -45.67 70.37
CA CYS A 563 -41.69 -47.08 70.45
C CYS A 563 -41.07 -47.74 71.70
N LEU A 564 -41.84 -48.63 72.34
CA LEU A 564 -41.43 -49.55 73.39
C LEU A 564 -41.59 -50.98 72.84
N ASN A 565 -40.51 -51.77 72.85
CA ASN A 565 -40.45 -53.12 72.27
C ASN A 565 -41.12 -53.22 70.87
N GLY A 566 -40.85 -52.23 70.01
CA GLY A 566 -41.38 -52.14 68.64
C GLY A 566 -42.82 -51.60 68.50
N LYS A 567 -43.55 -51.35 69.59
CA LYS A 567 -44.91 -50.77 69.57
C LYS A 567 -44.88 -49.29 69.92
N VAL A 568 -45.57 -48.44 69.14
CA VAL A 568 -45.70 -47.01 69.43
C VAL A 568 -46.44 -46.80 70.75
N VAL A 569 -45.85 -46.03 71.67
CA VAL A 569 -46.41 -45.64 72.98
C VAL A 569 -46.59 -44.12 73.14
N TYR A 570 -45.94 -43.33 72.30
CA TYR A 570 -46.11 -41.87 72.25
C TYR A 570 -46.00 -41.36 70.81
N LEU A 571 -46.82 -40.38 70.45
CA LEU A 571 -46.72 -39.60 69.21
C LEU A 571 -47.08 -38.14 69.55
N GLY A 572 -46.17 -37.20 69.27
CA GLY A 572 -46.38 -35.78 69.57
C GLY A 572 -45.09 -34.97 69.63
N THR A 573 -45.16 -33.72 70.07
CA THR A 573 -44.05 -32.75 70.02
C THR A 573 -43.22 -32.66 71.31
N GLN A 574 -43.62 -33.34 72.40
CA GLN A 574 -42.88 -33.33 73.67
C GLN A 574 -41.58 -34.13 73.55
N ARG A 575 -40.65 -33.88 74.48
CA ARG A 575 -39.31 -34.48 74.53
C ARG A 575 -39.11 -35.42 75.72
N SER A 576 -40.22 -35.82 76.35
CA SER A 576 -40.25 -36.68 77.52
C SER A 576 -41.55 -37.49 77.53
N TYR A 577 -41.49 -38.71 78.07
CA TYR A 577 -42.63 -39.60 78.24
C TYR A 577 -42.41 -40.54 79.43
N VAL A 578 -43.43 -40.77 80.25
CA VAL A 578 -43.37 -41.76 81.34
C VAL A 578 -44.10 -43.03 80.90
N ALA A 579 -43.35 -44.08 80.62
CA ALA A 579 -43.89 -45.41 80.35
C ALA A 579 -44.34 -46.04 81.68
N ARG A 580 -45.64 -46.30 81.81
CA ARG A 580 -46.30 -46.82 83.03
C ARG A 580 -46.87 -48.22 82.81
N ARG A 581 -47.17 -48.92 83.92
CA ARG A 581 -47.70 -50.29 83.95
C ARG A 581 -46.75 -51.32 83.33
N LEU A 582 -45.45 -51.07 83.48
CA LEU A 582 -44.40 -52.02 83.14
C LEU A 582 -44.37 -53.17 84.18
N THR A 583 -43.97 -54.37 83.78
CA THR A 583 -43.77 -55.49 84.71
C THR A 583 -42.45 -55.32 85.47
N PRO A 584 -42.37 -55.67 86.78
CA PRO A 584 -41.11 -55.67 87.53
C PRO A 584 -40.05 -56.61 86.92
N ASN A 585 -38.77 -56.36 87.21
CA ASN A 585 -37.63 -57.19 86.77
C ASN A 585 -37.67 -57.55 85.26
N THR A 586 -38.09 -56.63 84.39
CA THR A 586 -38.29 -56.86 82.94
C THR A 586 -37.53 -55.82 82.11
N GLU A 587 -36.85 -56.26 81.04
CA GLU A 587 -36.15 -55.36 80.11
C GLU A 587 -37.09 -54.77 79.06
N TYR A 588 -36.95 -53.46 78.81
CA TYR A 588 -37.67 -52.72 77.78
C TYR A 588 -36.71 -51.96 76.87
N THR A 589 -36.88 -52.14 75.57
CA THR A 589 -36.18 -51.45 74.48
C THR A 589 -36.98 -50.22 74.05
N PHE A 590 -36.34 -49.06 74.01
CA PHE A 590 -36.92 -47.81 73.54
C PHE A 590 -36.20 -47.28 72.31
N THR A 591 -36.98 -46.82 71.32
CA THR A 591 -36.50 -46.06 70.15
C THR A 591 -37.42 -44.86 69.93
N VAL A 592 -36.86 -43.68 69.68
CA VAL A 592 -37.64 -42.54 69.17
C VAL A 592 -37.37 -42.32 67.68
N SER A 593 -38.38 -41.92 66.93
CA SER A 593 -38.27 -41.38 65.59
C SER A 593 -38.55 -39.88 65.59
N ALA A 594 -37.85 -39.12 64.75
CA ALA A 594 -38.28 -37.79 64.34
C ALA A 594 -38.94 -37.86 62.95
N ILE A 595 -40.06 -37.17 62.76
CA ILE A 595 -40.84 -37.13 61.53
C ILE A 595 -40.77 -35.72 60.96
N THR A 596 -40.26 -35.57 59.73
CA THR A 596 -40.15 -34.28 59.03
C THR A 596 -40.69 -34.37 57.60
N SER A 597 -40.71 -33.26 56.86
CA SER A 597 -41.04 -33.25 55.41
C SER A 597 -40.14 -34.16 54.57
N GLU A 598 -38.91 -34.40 55.02
CA GLU A 598 -37.95 -35.28 54.34
C GLU A 598 -38.02 -36.75 54.82
N GLY A 599 -39.02 -37.07 55.67
CA GLY A 599 -39.32 -38.43 56.13
C GLY A 599 -38.98 -38.71 57.60
N ARG A 600 -39.15 -39.98 57.98
CA ARG A 600 -38.94 -40.50 59.35
C ARG A 600 -37.52 -41.00 59.53
N SER A 601 -36.79 -40.49 60.52
CA SER A 601 -35.49 -41.04 60.96
C SER A 601 -35.57 -41.58 62.38
N VAL A 602 -35.13 -42.82 62.57
CA VAL A 602 -35.18 -43.54 63.85
C VAL A 602 -33.82 -43.44 64.57
N SER A 603 -33.87 -43.22 65.89
CA SER A 603 -32.70 -43.24 66.77
C SER A 603 -32.22 -44.66 67.08
N ARG A 604 -30.98 -44.76 67.56
CA ARG A 604 -30.43 -46.02 68.11
C ARG A 604 -31.28 -46.53 69.28
N PRO A 605 -31.54 -47.86 69.38
CA PRO A 605 -32.27 -48.43 70.50
C PRO A 605 -31.49 -48.29 71.81
N VAL A 606 -32.20 -48.09 72.91
CA VAL A 606 -31.66 -48.09 74.28
C VAL A 606 -32.53 -48.99 75.14
N THR A 607 -31.93 -49.94 75.87
CA THR A 607 -32.67 -50.83 76.76
C THR A 607 -32.52 -50.45 78.23
N LYS A 608 -33.50 -50.80 79.06
CA LYS A 608 -33.38 -50.74 80.53
C LYS A 608 -34.37 -51.68 81.23
N CYS A 609 -33.95 -52.23 82.38
CA CYS A 609 -34.80 -53.05 83.24
C CYS A 609 -35.56 -52.24 84.28
N THR A 610 -36.77 -52.67 84.62
CA THR A 610 -37.52 -52.24 85.82
C THR A 610 -36.95 -52.85 87.10
N LEU A 611 -37.23 -52.23 88.26
CA LEU A 611 -36.82 -52.75 89.57
C LEU A 611 -37.52 -54.08 89.90
N ARG A 612 -36.89 -54.88 90.76
CA ARG A 612 -37.45 -56.10 91.36
C ARG A 612 -38.43 -55.76 92.49
N ASP A 613 -39.37 -56.66 92.74
CA ASP A 613 -40.40 -56.51 93.78
C ASP A 613 -40.05 -57.40 95.00
N GLU A 614 -39.75 -56.79 96.15
CA GLU A 614 -39.31 -57.49 97.37
C GLU A 614 -40.04 -56.95 98.61
N TYR A 615 -41.16 -57.56 99.00
CA TYR A 615 -41.65 -57.62 100.38
C TYR A 615 -42.68 -58.75 100.53
N GLY A 616 -42.45 -59.68 101.46
CA GLY A 616 -43.33 -60.82 101.73
C GLY A 616 -43.13 -61.33 103.16
N ASN A 617 -44.22 -61.55 103.90
CA ASN A 617 -44.18 -61.70 105.35
C ASN A 617 -43.63 -63.05 105.85
N ILE A 618 -42.91 -63.00 106.97
CA ILE A 618 -42.53 -64.17 107.77
C ILE A 618 -43.64 -64.44 108.79
N SER A 619 -44.17 -65.66 108.81
CA SER A 619 -45.18 -66.11 109.79
C SER A 619 -44.58 -67.10 110.80
N ARG A 620 -45.13 -67.09 112.02
CA ARG A 620 -44.58 -67.80 113.21
C ARG A 620 -44.54 -69.33 113.05
N CYS A 621 -43.52 -69.93 113.67
CA CYS A 621 -43.39 -71.38 113.83
C CYS A 621 -44.35 -71.93 114.90
N HIS A 622 -44.83 -73.16 114.71
CA HIS A 622 -44.91 -74.15 115.79
C HIS A 622 -44.73 -75.59 115.24
N TYR A 623 -44.01 -76.39 116.02
CA TYR A 623 -43.72 -77.83 116.02
C TYR A 623 -44.85 -78.80 115.55
N SER A 624 -44.62 -80.05 115.09
CA SER A 624 -43.39 -80.75 114.60
C SER A 624 -43.65 -82.24 114.19
N PHE A 625 -43.24 -82.67 112.96
CA PHE A 625 -42.86 -84.06 112.52
C PHE A 625 -43.84 -85.25 112.83
N PRO A 626 -43.58 -86.53 112.46
CA PRO A 626 -42.58 -87.24 111.60
C PRO A 626 -43.24 -87.97 110.38
N TRP A 627 -42.67 -88.94 109.60
CA TRP A 627 -41.32 -89.20 109.01
C TRP A 627 -41.36 -90.48 108.09
N ARG A 628 -40.54 -90.55 107.02
CA ARG A 628 -40.29 -91.70 106.09
C ARG A 628 -41.47 -92.06 105.13
N SER A 629 -41.32 -92.57 103.88
CA SER A 629 -40.21 -93.20 103.09
C SER A 629 -40.49 -93.00 101.56
N GLN A 630 -39.69 -93.31 100.52
CA GLN A 630 -38.25 -93.61 100.27
C GLN A 630 -37.96 -93.67 98.73
N LEU A 631 -36.69 -93.49 98.30
CA LEU A 631 -36.13 -93.85 96.95
C LEU A 631 -36.71 -93.07 95.72
N ALA A 632 -36.13 -93.03 94.50
CA ALA A 632 -34.73 -93.05 93.99
C ALA A 632 -34.69 -92.56 92.51
N ALA A 633 -33.50 -92.31 91.93
CA ALA A 633 -33.26 -92.03 90.49
C ALA A 633 -33.17 -93.37 89.66
N PRO A 634 -32.97 -93.45 88.29
CA PRO A 634 -32.10 -92.61 87.41
C PRO A 634 -32.43 -92.47 85.88
N SER A 635 -31.53 -91.81 85.11
CA SER A 635 -31.16 -92.08 83.67
C SER A 635 -32.17 -91.78 82.51
N LYS A 636 -31.86 -91.66 81.19
CA LYS A 636 -30.63 -91.48 80.35
C LYS A 636 -30.98 -91.03 78.89
N THR A 637 -30.02 -90.38 78.19
CA THR A 637 -29.61 -90.26 76.72
C THR A 637 -30.29 -91.10 75.59
N PRO A 638 -30.03 -90.98 74.24
CA PRO A 638 -28.94 -90.29 73.46
C PRO A 638 -29.32 -89.62 72.08
N ASP A 639 -28.31 -89.35 71.23
CA ASP A 639 -28.27 -88.70 69.88
C ASP A 639 -28.68 -89.55 68.63
N ILE A 640 -28.80 -88.90 67.45
CA ILE A 640 -28.53 -89.45 66.07
C ILE A 640 -27.86 -88.38 65.16
N ARG A 641 -27.04 -88.79 64.15
CA ARG A 641 -26.23 -87.95 63.24
C ARG A 641 -26.08 -88.51 61.80
N SER A 642 -26.52 -87.78 60.76
CA SER A 642 -26.21 -87.93 59.29
C SER A 642 -26.94 -86.82 58.48
N GLN A 643 -26.55 -86.21 57.33
CA GLN A 643 -25.47 -86.29 56.32
C GLN A 643 -25.80 -86.95 54.94
N GLU A 644 -25.73 -86.11 53.87
CA GLU A 644 -25.57 -86.40 52.41
C GLU A 644 -26.71 -87.13 51.63
N PRO A 645 -26.70 -87.24 50.26
CA PRO A 645 -27.06 -86.12 49.35
C PRO A 645 -27.90 -86.48 48.08
N GLY A 646 -28.34 -85.45 47.30
CA GLY A 646 -28.83 -85.57 45.90
C GLY A 646 -30.36 -85.52 45.68
N LYS A 647 -30.92 -85.45 44.45
CA LYS A 647 -30.37 -85.21 43.08
C LYS A 647 -31.50 -85.04 42.03
N ASP A 648 -31.37 -84.13 41.04
CA ASP A 648 -32.15 -84.04 39.76
C ASP A 648 -33.71 -83.84 39.88
N ARG A 649 -34.54 -83.35 38.92
CA ARG A 649 -34.34 -82.64 37.61
C ARG A 649 -35.61 -81.92 37.07
N GLY A 650 -35.36 -80.99 36.13
CA GLY A 650 -36.21 -80.70 34.94
C GLY A 650 -37.32 -79.64 35.11
N ASP A 651 -37.67 -78.81 34.13
CA ASP A 651 -37.04 -78.38 32.84
C ASP A 651 -37.55 -76.93 32.57
N VAL A 652 -37.06 -76.07 31.66
CA VAL A 652 -36.89 -76.16 30.19
C VAL A 652 -35.82 -75.14 29.71
N LYS A 653 -35.31 -75.28 28.47
CA LYS A 653 -34.21 -74.54 27.82
C LYS A 653 -34.74 -73.87 26.52
N VAL A 654 -34.23 -72.75 25.96
CA VAL A 654 -33.11 -72.56 24.97
C VAL A 654 -33.17 -71.05 24.59
N SER A 655 -32.13 -70.19 24.67
CA SER A 655 -30.95 -69.96 23.78
C SER A 655 -31.32 -69.45 22.34
N PRO A 656 -30.46 -68.74 21.55
CA PRO A 656 -29.03 -69.04 21.28
C PRO A 656 -28.04 -67.84 21.17
N LYS A 657 -26.76 -68.19 20.96
CA LYS A 657 -25.63 -67.39 20.42
C LYS A 657 -24.73 -68.31 19.56
N PRO A 658 -23.93 -67.76 18.62
CA PRO A 658 -22.65 -68.37 18.23
C PRO A 658 -21.40 -67.53 18.62
N SER A 659 -20.21 -68.06 18.32
CA SER A 659 -18.83 -67.59 18.65
C SER A 659 -17.87 -67.95 17.46
N PRO A 660 -16.49 -67.95 17.49
CA PRO A 660 -15.45 -67.74 18.54
C PRO A 660 -14.44 -66.59 18.15
N ALA A 661 -13.10 -66.53 18.32
CA ALA A 661 -12.01 -67.40 18.86
C ALA A 661 -10.69 -66.64 19.24
N LYS A 662 -9.83 -67.33 20.03
CA LYS A 662 -8.34 -67.39 20.17
C LYS A 662 -7.43 -66.21 19.67
N THR A 663 -6.55 -65.54 20.46
CA THR A 663 -5.27 -65.91 21.19
C THR A 663 -4.04 -66.28 20.33
N PRO A 664 -2.76 -66.13 20.77
CA PRO A 664 -2.17 -65.62 22.05
C PRO A 664 -0.97 -64.60 21.92
N GLY A 665 -0.35 -64.15 23.05
CA GLY A 665 0.97 -63.46 23.07
C GLY A 665 1.47 -62.96 24.46
N LEU A 666 2.77 -63.13 24.77
CA LEU A 666 3.49 -62.87 26.05
C LEU A 666 5.03 -62.70 25.76
N PRO A 667 5.95 -62.34 26.69
CA PRO A 667 5.90 -61.41 27.85
C PRO A 667 7.23 -60.61 28.17
N LEU A 668 7.16 -59.69 29.18
CA LEU A 668 8.16 -59.41 30.25
C LEU A 668 9.57 -58.78 30.03
N LYS A 669 10.04 -58.06 31.09
CA LYS A 669 11.43 -57.86 31.59
C LYS A 669 12.36 -56.89 30.79
N LEU A 670 13.36 -56.17 31.35
CA LEU A 670 14.00 -55.91 32.68
C LEU A 670 14.56 -54.44 32.64
N SER A 671 15.19 -53.80 33.64
CA SER A 671 15.04 -53.66 35.12
C SER A 671 16.25 -52.86 35.68
N ARG A 672 16.16 -52.30 36.92
CA ARG A 672 17.29 -51.89 37.80
C ARG A 672 18.11 -50.66 37.32
N ARG A 673 18.82 -49.89 38.16
CA ARG A 673 19.02 -49.78 39.65
C ARG A 673 19.30 -48.28 39.94
N ALA A 674 18.93 -47.67 41.09
CA ALA A 674 19.68 -47.61 42.37
C ALA A 674 21.20 -47.26 42.22
N SER A 675 21.83 -46.37 43.00
CA SER A 675 21.36 -45.60 44.18
C SER A 675 22.39 -44.59 44.72
N LYS A 676 21.90 -43.45 45.24
CA LYS A 676 22.20 -42.80 46.57
C LYS A 676 23.65 -42.53 47.03
N ILE A 677 23.94 -41.25 47.37
CA ILE A 677 24.86 -40.67 48.41
C ILE A 677 24.75 -39.13 48.26
N GLN A 678 24.41 -38.31 49.29
CA GLN A 678 25.26 -37.68 50.34
C GLN A 678 26.40 -36.80 49.77
N GLU A 679 26.71 -35.57 50.20
CA GLU A 679 26.36 -34.65 51.32
C GLU A 679 26.50 -33.17 50.82
N GLY A 680 26.28 -32.05 51.54
CA GLY A 680 25.80 -31.76 52.90
C GLY A 680 26.23 -30.35 53.37
N GLU A 681 25.42 -29.67 54.21
CA GLU A 681 25.78 -28.49 55.06
C GLU A 681 26.24 -27.16 54.38
N SER A 682 26.26 -25.96 55.01
CA SER A 682 25.77 -25.50 56.34
C SER A 682 25.26 -24.02 56.35
N THR A 683 24.17 -23.80 57.10
CA THR A 683 23.95 -22.75 58.14
C THR A 683 24.43 -21.30 57.98
N LEU A 684 23.51 -20.31 58.09
CA LEU A 684 23.52 -19.26 59.14
C LEU A 684 22.25 -18.38 59.20
N GLN A 685 21.96 -17.84 60.40
CA GLN A 685 20.90 -16.90 60.82
C GLN A 685 21.51 -16.01 61.95
N PRO A 686 20.82 -15.02 62.58
CA PRO A 686 19.44 -14.50 62.46
C PRO A 686 19.46 -13.00 62.04
N ALA A 687 18.54 -12.05 62.36
CA ALA A 687 17.27 -11.97 63.10
C ALA A 687 16.40 -10.78 62.61
N GLY A 688 15.09 -10.79 62.90
CA GLY A 688 14.21 -9.61 62.80
C GLY A 688 12.72 -9.99 62.93
N LYS A 689 11.97 -9.38 63.86
CA LYS A 689 10.58 -9.78 64.17
C LYS A 689 9.54 -8.78 63.65
N ALA A 690 8.50 -9.29 62.98
CA ALA A 690 7.13 -8.77 63.05
C ALA A 690 6.13 -9.93 62.84
N ARG A 691 4.93 -9.80 63.42
CA ARG A 691 3.74 -10.65 63.15
C ARG A 691 2.86 -9.86 62.13
N THR A 692 2.01 -10.48 61.30
CA THR A 692 0.83 -11.26 61.72
C THR A 692 0.31 -12.25 60.67
N ASP A 693 -0.43 -13.23 61.22
CA ASP A 693 -1.59 -13.96 60.70
C ASP A 693 -1.50 -14.85 59.44
N SER A 694 -2.09 -16.02 59.62
CA SER A 694 -2.08 -17.16 58.71
C SER A 694 -3.43 -17.38 58.04
N SER A 695 -3.43 -17.76 56.76
CA SER A 695 -4.42 -18.68 56.21
C SER A 695 -3.76 -19.61 55.19
N LEU A 696 -4.25 -20.85 55.10
CA LEU A 696 -3.66 -21.91 54.29
C LEU A 696 -4.25 -21.89 52.88
N SER A 697 -3.43 -21.57 51.88
CA SER A 697 -3.77 -21.80 50.48
C SER A 697 -3.53 -23.27 50.10
N PHE A 698 -4.58 -23.94 49.61
CA PHE A 698 -4.43 -25.21 48.88
C PHE A 698 -4.47 -24.91 47.39
N SER A 699 -3.36 -25.17 46.69
CA SER A 699 -3.23 -24.94 45.25
C SER A 699 -4.03 -25.97 44.45
N THR A 700 -4.82 -25.50 43.48
CA THR A 700 -5.20 -26.30 42.30
C THR A 700 -4.20 -26.02 41.19
N GLU A 701 -3.32 -26.97 40.92
CA GLU A 701 -2.42 -26.92 39.76
C GLU A 701 -3.21 -27.18 38.46
N CYS A 702 -2.83 -26.47 37.39
CA CYS A 702 -3.15 -26.86 36.03
C CYS A 702 -1.84 -26.81 35.22
N SER A 703 -1.33 -27.98 34.84
CA SER A 703 -0.01 -28.11 34.20
C SER A 703 -0.07 -27.80 32.71
N GLN A 704 0.88 -27.03 32.20
CA GLN A 704 1.29 -27.11 30.78
C GLN A 704 2.71 -26.56 30.58
N ASP A 705 3.70 -27.46 30.65
CA ASP A 705 5.03 -27.22 30.09
C ASP A 705 4.96 -27.32 28.56
N ILE A 706 5.44 -26.28 27.85
CA ILE A 706 5.83 -26.40 26.44
C ILE A 706 7.19 -25.72 26.25
N HIS A 707 8.17 -26.50 25.79
CA HIS A 707 9.51 -26.03 25.43
C HIS A 707 9.47 -25.00 24.29
N MET A 708 10.29 -23.97 24.40
CA MET A 708 10.81 -23.22 23.24
C MET A 708 12.31 -23.52 23.06
N PRO A 709 12.79 -23.77 21.83
CA PRO A 709 14.20 -24.07 21.58
C PRO A 709 15.05 -22.79 21.54
N VAL A 710 16.20 -22.81 22.21
CA VAL A 710 17.22 -21.75 22.09
C VAL A 710 18.04 -22.01 20.84
N LEU A 711 18.00 -21.08 19.88
CA LEU A 711 18.98 -21.01 18.78
C LEU A 711 19.99 -19.89 19.03
N THR A 712 21.26 -20.27 19.08
CA THR A 712 22.39 -19.39 19.38
C THR A 712 22.66 -18.39 18.26
N LYS A 713 22.89 -17.12 18.60
CA LYS A 713 23.66 -16.20 17.74
C LYS A 713 25.08 -16.02 18.29
N GLY A 714 26.06 -16.23 17.42
CA GLY A 714 27.48 -16.12 17.73
C GLY A 714 27.90 -14.68 18.06
N ARG A 715 28.90 -14.56 18.93
CA ARG A 715 29.51 -13.30 19.34
C ARG A 715 30.68 -12.99 18.42
N GLN A 716 30.48 -12.12 17.43
CA GLN A 716 31.57 -11.60 16.61
C GLN A 716 31.71 -10.09 16.83
N LYS A 717 32.91 -9.66 17.24
CA LYS A 717 33.30 -8.26 17.19
C LYS A 717 33.56 -7.91 15.73
N ASP A 718 33.26 -6.69 15.33
CA ASP A 718 34.26 -5.93 14.60
C ASP A 718 34.11 -4.42 14.83
N SER A 719 35.14 -3.64 14.50
CA SER A 719 35.26 -2.24 14.92
C SER A 719 35.74 -1.31 13.82
N THR A 720 34.94 -0.28 13.51
CA THR A 720 35.36 0.89 12.72
C THR A 720 34.78 2.18 13.31
N LYS A 721 35.45 3.30 13.02
CA LYS A 721 35.24 4.61 13.68
C LYS A 721 34.34 5.53 12.84
N HIS A 722 33.49 6.32 13.50
CA HIS A 722 32.94 7.55 12.93
C HIS A 722 33.59 8.78 13.58
N PRO A 723 33.94 9.84 12.83
CA PRO A 723 34.39 11.11 13.39
C PRO A 723 33.24 12.13 13.53
N ASN A 724 33.18 12.71 14.73
CA ASN A 724 32.59 13.99 15.17
C ASN A 724 31.82 14.87 14.16
N HIS A 725 30.56 15.21 14.52
CA HIS A 725 30.00 16.54 14.26
C HIS A 725 30.49 17.55 15.34
N PRO A 726 30.75 18.82 14.98
CA PRO A 726 30.68 19.96 15.90
C PRO A 726 29.29 20.62 15.87
N THR A 727 28.97 21.44 16.89
CA THR A 727 27.61 21.94 17.17
C THR A 727 27.59 23.45 17.38
N ALA A 728 26.56 24.14 16.85
CA ALA A 728 26.11 25.49 17.24
C ALA A 728 27.09 26.66 16.93
N PRO A 729 26.70 27.95 17.08
CA PRO A 729 25.43 28.47 17.61
C PRO A 729 24.66 29.46 16.70
N PHE A 730 23.49 29.86 17.22
CA PHE A 730 22.64 30.94 16.71
C PHE A 730 23.30 32.31 16.85
N HIS A 731 22.88 33.27 16.03
CA HIS A 731 22.42 34.55 16.58
C HIS A 731 21.21 35.09 15.81
N ILE A 732 20.37 35.85 16.52
CA ILE A 732 19.18 36.54 16.00
C ILE A 732 19.51 38.03 15.97
N ASP A 733 19.08 38.75 14.92
CA ASP A 733 18.66 40.15 15.05
C ASP A 733 17.56 40.49 14.03
N THR A 734 16.68 41.44 14.37
CA THR A 734 15.53 41.89 13.58
C THR A 734 15.06 43.28 14.02
N ARG A 735 15.04 44.30 13.13
CA ARG A 735 14.07 45.43 13.12
C ARG A 735 14.33 46.50 12.04
N GLN A 736 13.23 47.02 11.44
CA GLN A 736 13.03 48.41 10.93
C GLN A 736 13.91 48.84 9.71
N GLN A 737 13.63 49.81 8.80
CA GLN A 737 12.46 50.64 8.36
C GLN A 737 12.81 51.18 6.92
N GLU A 738 12.03 51.92 6.09
CA GLU A 738 10.69 52.55 6.16
C GLU A 738 10.01 52.73 4.77
N GLN A 739 8.89 52.03 4.55
CA GLN A 739 7.58 52.57 4.12
C GLN A 739 7.48 53.87 3.26
N ARG A 740 7.19 53.73 1.95
CA ARG A 740 6.42 54.67 1.09
C ARG A 740 5.63 53.82 0.07
N VAL A 741 4.32 53.92 -0.18
CA VAL A 741 3.35 55.03 -0.26
C VAL A 741 3.46 55.85 -1.55
N LEU A 742 2.70 55.44 -2.58
CA LEU A 742 1.78 56.34 -3.30
C LEU A 742 0.75 55.53 -4.10
N ASN A 743 -0.54 55.71 -3.76
CA ASN A 743 -1.68 55.24 -4.55
C ASN A 743 -2.39 56.47 -5.14
N THR A 744 -2.73 56.44 -6.43
CA THR A 744 -3.59 57.43 -7.07
C THR A 744 -4.68 56.74 -7.88
N MET A 745 -5.91 56.76 -7.35
CA MET A 745 -7.12 56.41 -8.12
C MET A 745 -7.67 57.65 -8.83
N SER A 746 -8.18 57.50 -10.05
CA SER A 746 -9.48 58.06 -10.45
C SER A 746 -10.01 57.49 -11.77
N SER A 747 -11.34 57.29 -11.84
CA SER A 747 -12.23 57.36 -13.02
C SER A 747 -11.73 56.88 -14.40
N HIS A 748 -12.36 55.92 -15.07
CA HIS A 748 -13.72 56.05 -15.64
C HIS A 748 -14.48 54.70 -15.68
N LYS A 749 -15.71 54.63 -15.14
CA LYS A 749 -17.01 54.74 -15.85
C LYS A 749 -17.24 53.73 -16.99
N GLN A 750 -18.20 52.81 -16.77
CA GLN A 750 -18.86 51.98 -17.80
C GLN A 750 -19.66 52.85 -18.79
N PRO A 751 -20.07 52.27 -19.93
CA PRO A 751 -21.47 51.85 -19.99
C PRO A 751 -21.74 50.47 -20.62
N ALA A 752 -22.85 49.89 -20.19
CA ALA A 752 -23.70 48.93 -20.91
C ALA A 752 -25.15 49.50 -20.85
N PRO A 753 -26.16 48.99 -21.59
CA PRO A 753 -26.18 47.78 -22.41
C PRO A 753 -26.77 47.98 -23.82
N GLN A 754 -26.88 46.89 -24.61
CA GLN A 754 -28.13 46.59 -25.29
C GLN A 754 -28.27 45.09 -25.58
N THR A 755 -29.50 44.64 -25.83
CA THR A 755 -29.88 43.23 -25.98
C THR A 755 -30.70 43.01 -27.24
N SER A 756 -30.38 41.97 -28.00
CA SER A 756 -31.26 41.39 -29.01
C SER A 756 -31.29 39.87 -28.87
N ARG A 757 -32.50 39.31 -28.79
CA ARG A 757 -32.78 37.89 -29.03
C ARG A 757 -33.38 37.78 -30.42
N GLU A 758 -33.10 36.70 -31.13
CA GLU A 758 -34.07 36.13 -32.06
C GLU A 758 -33.96 34.60 -32.11
N HIS A 759 -35.01 33.95 -32.59
CA HIS A 759 -35.15 32.49 -32.60
C HIS A 759 -34.96 31.94 -34.03
N GLY A 760 -34.37 30.74 -34.16
CA GLY A 760 -34.25 30.08 -35.47
C GLY A 760 -33.70 28.66 -35.39
N SER A 761 -34.58 27.68 -35.14
CA SER A 761 -34.21 26.26 -35.07
C SER A 761 -34.49 25.52 -36.38
N THR A 762 -33.55 24.70 -36.87
CA THR A 762 -33.90 23.57 -37.75
C THR A 762 -32.81 22.49 -37.78
N SER A 763 -33.22 21.23 -37.79
CA SER A 763 -32.40 20.04 -38.08
C SER A 763 -33.36 18.87 -38.34
N PRO A 764 -33.15 18.12 -39.43
CA PRO A 764 -32.62 16.75 -39.29
C PRO A 764 -31.58 16.40 -40.38
N GLY A 765 -30.74 15.37 -40.27
CA GLY A 765 -30.62 14.32 -39.25
C GLY A 765 -30.63 12.92 -39.88
N LYS A 766 -29.49 12.21 -39.89
CA LYS A 766 -29.37 10.82 -40.38
C LYS A 766 -28.36 9.96 -39.59
N THR A 767 -28.66 8.66 -39.58
CA THR A 767 -28.11 7.52 -38.80
C THR A 767 -26.90 6.82 -39.46
N ARG A 768 -26.11 5.90 -38.85
CA ARG A 768 -25.77 5.54 -37.43
C ARG A 768 -24.86 4.27 -37.38
N LYS A 769 -23.60 4.38 -36.91
CA LYS A 769 -22.69 3.26 -36.44
C LYS A 769 -22.25 2.21 -37.49
N PRO A 770 -21.29 1.28 -37.21
CA PRO A 770 -20.49 1.05 -35.99
C PRO A 770 -18.95 1.18 -36.15
N LEU A 771 -18.20 0.89 -35.07
CA LEU A 771 -16.73 0.85 -35.00
C LEU A 771 -16.21 -0.59 -34.84
N GLY A 772 -15.01 -0.85 -35.38
CA GLY A 772 -14.17 -2.02 -35.11
C GLY A 772 -12.74 -1.56 -34.75
N PRO A 773 -11.93 -2.38 -34.04
CA PRO A 773 -10.72 -1.89 -33.39
C PRO A 773 -9.56 -1.66 -34.37
N LYS A 774 -8.90 -0.50 -34.24
CA LYS A 774 -7.52 -0.29 -34.72
C LYS A 774 -6.59 -0.13 -33.52
N THR A 775 -5.55 -0.95 -33.47
CA THR A 775 -4.42 -0.81 -32.56
C THR A 775 -3.55 0.36 -33.00
N TYR A 776 -3.59 1.46 -32.26
CA TYR A 776 -2.61 2.54 -32.41
C TYR A 776 -1.31 2.15 -31.71
N LEU A 777 -0.30 1.78 -32.51
CA LEU A 777 1.09 2.03 -32.14
C LEU A 777 1.36 3.52 -32.35
N GLY A 778 2.20 4.10 -31.49
CA GLY A 778 2.50 5.54 -31.54
C GLY A 778 3.52 5.86 -32.61
N GLU A 779 3.07 6.37 -33.75
CA GLU A 779 3.92 7.09 -34.70
C GLU A 779 3.93 8.56 -34.29
N CYS A 780 5.11 9.12 -34.00
CA CYS A 780 5.25 10.56 -33.79
C CYS A 780 5.05 11.29 -35.12
N MET A 781 4.42 12.48 -35.09
CA MET A 781 4.41 13.38 -36.24
C MET A 781 5.84 13.64 -36.71
N THR A 782 6.06 13.54 -38.01
CA THR A 782 7.41 13.64 -38.58
C THR A 782 7.77 15.10 -38.84
N ALA A 783 9.06 15.42 -38.82
CA ALA A 783 9.57 16.78 -39.03
C ALA A 783 9.21 17.42 -40.40
N GLN A 784 8.50 16.72 -41.29
CA GLN A 784 7.94 17.30 -42.51
C GLN A 784 6.71 18.19 -42.22
N ASP A 785 5.92 17.88 -41.19
CA ASP A 785 4.74 18.70 -40.82
C ASP A 785 5.16 20.06 -40.22
N MET A 786 6.36 20.13 -39.62
CA MET A 786 6.89 21.34 -38.97
C MET A 786 7.29 22.45 -39.95
N HIS A 787 7.40 22.18 -41.26
CA HIS A 787 7.82 23.17 -42.26
C HIS A 787 6.79 24.31 -42.43
N MET A 788 5.52 24.08 -42.06
CA MET A 788 4.43 25.07 -42.16
C MET A 788 4.38 26.09 -41.01
N HIS A 789 5.24 25.97 -40.00
CA HIS A 789 5.27 26.82 -38.79
C HIS A 789 6.64 27.47 -38.53
N LEU A 790 7.56 27.42 -39.51
CA LEU A 790 8.93 27.95 -39.40
C LEU A 790 9.37 28.73 -40.67
N CYS A 791 8.39 29.19 -41.45
CA CYS A 791 8.52 30.07 -42.61
C CYS A 791 7.58 31.27 -42.41
#